data_AF-A0A3D0LG46-F1
#
_entry.id   AF-A0A3D0LG46-F1
#
_cell.length_a   1.000
_cell.length_b   1.000
_cell.length_c   1.000
_cell.angle_alpha   90.00
_cell.angle_beta   90.00
_cell.angle_gamma   90.00
#
_symmetry.space_group_name_H-M   'P 1'
#
loop_
_entity.id
_entity.type
_entity.pdbx_description
1 polymer ?
#
loop_
_entity_poly.entity_id
_entity_poly.type
_entity_poly.pdbx_seq_one_letter_code
_entity_poly.pdbx_strand_id
1 'polypeptide(L)'
;MFTGCGKKDSNKKDSGNDNKTEITTDAGNSSTSDANNPGGTDGDDSASDATTDNTVDTTDGTSTTESNVQSDNPLIKSEQYFMDITSMIPEIEGMALADYGLQDSDTMILMYNNDYFGGYEEDKCALYTLKLSTGECSEIYKDFNGSTYSDLELLSASPVVLYNSPRKMVLYPESGVAASVTPVTRDGEDVYFNSVYSTDYGIVFLDVDGNLYLGNPEGDTITPQIIWEAAPEYTEYQVYHFYDGGITLKARPLVTDETESAYININLPDGSLNESYCYDGIELPEVFNNKICANAMVAENLKKEGAIYITLNNETLFKIKPEHESDSLADAVNGRNMVSFSSDSVKGGIIVFRLDIRSDDAVTGSEYYMYNLNMVEADTKLINQKKEFTPVAATMENSDKLAREIEEKYHVVLSYGDDAYLPEGYVIEKNSDARALLYTFDVLNHALALYPDNFFANIPGKANQLRFIFVGQISQEGYRYGYLSGLRMINDEADCYDIYFSMKFDQSTPIERTTIYHEIAHMMLDVAEEQGNFDAETFNGMNPEGFYYVGNYSDEIEDPSKYTQYDLDEDGGYSNVYFVNEYSMTMLTEDVAELMGHLLGEDREFYRSEHVQEKLTYYFEAVRKSFDTTNWPEKTSWEEKLDSYK
;
A
#
# COMPACT_ATOMS: atom_id res chain seq x y z
N MET A 1 14.51 6.82 -5.64
CA MET A 1 14.64 6.37 -7.04
C MET A 1 15.68 7.28 -7.69
N PHE A 2 16.60 6.78 -8.53
CA PHE A 2 17.68 7.61 -9.10
C PHE A 2 17.57 7.68 -10.63
N THR A 3 17.74 8.88 -11.18
CA THR A 3 17.74 9.21 -12.61
C THR A 3 19.15 9.66 -13.03
N GLY A 4 19.41 9.78 -14.33
CA GLY A 4 20.70 10.24 -14.84
C GLY A 4 20.54 11.31 -15.90
N CYS A 5 21.41 12.33 -15.88
CA CYS A 5 21.47 13.37 -16.92
C CYS A 5 22.79 13.29 -17.71
N GLY A 6 22.71 13.03 -19.01
CA GLY A 6 23.87 12.93 -19.90
C GLY A 6 24.07 14.18 -20.77
N LYS A 7 24.74 15.22 -20.28
CA LYS A 7 25.32 16.27 -21.16
C LYS A 7 26.80 15.96 -21.44
N LYS A 8 27.20 15.99 -22.72
CA LYS A 8 28.60 15.89 -23.15
C LYS A 8 29.35 17.16 -22.75
N ASP A 9 30.21 17.07 -21.74
CA ASP A 9 31.07 18.19 -21.36
C ASP A 9 32.03 18.57 -22.49
N SER A 10 31.76 19.69 -23.16
CA SER A 10 32.69 20.32 -24.08
C SER A 10 33.80 21.02 -23.29
N ASN A 11 34.92 20.32 -23.08
CA ASN A 11 36.13 20.82 -22.46
C ASN A 11 36.60 22.16 -23.08
N LYS A 12 36.47 23.26 -22.32
CA LYS A 12 37.28 24.47 -22.53
C LYS A 12 38.53 24.37 -21.65
N LYS A 13 39.67 24.17 -22.31
CA LYS A 13 41.01 24.30 -21.72
C LYS A 13 41.15 25.67 -21.07
N ASP A 14 41.49 25.70 -19.79
CA ASP A 14 42.42 26.69 -19.27
C ASP A 14 43.35 26.09 -18.21
N SER A 15 44.52 26.69 -18.16
CA SER A 15 45.80 26.09 -17.82
C SER A 15 46.16 26.13 -16.33
N GLY A 16 46.73 25.03 -15.84
CA GLY A 16 47.89 25.04 -14.94
C GLY A 16 47.60 24.82 -13.46
N ASN A 17 48.05 23.70 -12.91
CA ASN A 17 49.33 23.67 -12.19
C ASN A 17 49.74 22.24 -11.85
N ASP A 18 51.04 21.98 -11.99
CA ASP A 18 51.71 20.74 -11.67
C ASP A 18 51.59 20.38 -10.17
N ASN A 19 51.33 19.11 -9.87
CA ASN A 19 52.18 18.37 -8.94
C ASN A 19 52.00 16.85 -9.06
N LYS A 20 53.08 16.20 -9.53
CA LYS A 20 53.35 14.77 -9.42
C LYS A 20 53.30 14.31 -7.97
N THR A 21 52.71 13.15 -7.71
CA THR A 21 53.40 12.10 -6.92
C THR A 21 52.93 10.71 -7.39
N GLU A 22 53.88 9.91 -7.86
CA GLU A 22 53.75 8.48 -8.14
C GLU A 22 53.59 7.70 -6.83
N ILE A 23 52.65 6.76 -6.75
CA ILE A 23 52.78 5.60 -5.85
C ILE A 23 52.47 4.32 -6.62
N THR A 24 53.45 3.43 -6.53
CA THR A 24 53.63 2.12 -7.12
C THR A 24 52.73 1.05 -6.50
N THR A 25 52.34 0.11 -7.34
CA THR A 25 51.90 -1.25 -7.02
C THR A 25 52.85 -1.97 -6.07
N ASP A 26 52.33 -2.72 -5.09
CA ASP A 26 52.81 -4.09 -4.90
C ASP A 26 51.87 -5.00 -4.09
N ALA A 27 51.87 -6.26 -4.50
CA ALA A 27 51.15 -7.38 -3.91
C ALA A 27 51.89 -7.93 -2.67
N GLY A 28 51.15 -8.53 -1.74
CA GLY A 28 51.74 -9.10 -0.51
C GLY A 28 50.87 -10.17 0.13
N ASN A 29 51.06 -11.40 -0.34
CA ASN A 29 50.54 -12.67 0.15
C ASN A 29 51.10 -13.01 1.56
N SER A 30 50.31 -13.55 2.49
CA SER A 30 50.85 -14.46 3.51
C SER A 30 49.78 -15.32 4.20
N SER A 31 50.13 -16.59 4.33
CA SER A 31 49.37 -17.77 4.70
C SER A 31 49.72 -18.30 6.11
N THR A 32 48.96 -19.32 6.53
CA THR A 32 49.24 -20.35 7.58
C THR A 32 48.97 -19.93 9.03
N SER A 33 48.44 -20.77 9.93
CA SER A 33 48.64 -22.22 10.11
C SER A 33 47.57 -22.88 11.00
N ASP A 34 47.39 -24.18 10.77
CA ASP A 34 46.64 -25.18 11.53
C ASP A 34 47.19 -25.45 12.95
N ALA A 35 46.33 -25.98 13.85
CA ALA A 35 46.38 -27.38 14.32
C ALA A 35 45.90 -27.63 15.78
N ASN A 36 44.95 -28.57 15.89
CA ASN A 36 44.84 -29.70 16.84
C ASN A 36 44.76 -29.52 18.37
N ASN A 37 43.57 -29.88 18.92
CA ASN A 37 43.20 -31.05 19.80
C ASN A 37 44.15 -31.50 20.96
N PRO A 38 43.75 -32.41 21.90
CA PRO A 38 42.42 -32.89 22.39
C PRO A 38 42.32 -33.08 23.94
N GLY A 39 41.13 -33.46 24.42
CA GLY A 39 40.96 -34.62 25.33
C GLY A 39 40.71 -34.39 26.83
N GLY A 40 39.76 -35.16 27.39
CA GLY A 40 39.58 -35.32 28.83
C GLY A 40 38.24 -35.94 29.25
N THR A 41 38.27 -37.18 29.72
CA THR A 41 37.18 -38.14 29.94
C THR A 41 36.75 -38.32 31.41
N ASP A 42 35.56 -38.92 31.59
CA ASP A 42 35.06 -39.84 32.65
C ASP A 42 34.74 -39.35 34.08
N GLY A 43 33.63 -39.87 34.63
CA GLY A 43 33.41 -39.98 36.08
C GLY A 43 31.96 -40.22 36.55
N ASP A 44 31.61 -41.50 36.67
CA ASP A 44 30.49 -42.23 37.30
C ASP A 44 29.74 -41.70 38.56
N ASP A 45 28.54 -42.32 38.70
CA ASP A 45 27.85 -42.81 39.92
C ASP A 45 27.14 -41.85 40.90
N SER A 46 25.80 -42.02 41.04
CA SER A 46 25.17 -42.81 42.12
C SER A 46 23.73 -42.36 42.46
N ALA A 47 22.90 -43.36 42.75
CA ALA A 47 21.51 -43.26 43.18
C ALA A 47 21.35 -42.98 44.68
N SER A 48 20.23 -42.35 45.09
CA SER A 48 19.57 -42.66 46.36
C SER A 48 18.13 -42.14 46.44
N ASP A 49 17.22 -43.07 46.71
CA ASP A 49 15.88 -42.87 47.28
C ASP A 49 15.92 -42.03 48.58
N ALA A 50 14.89 -41.21 48.79
CA ALA A 50 14.37 -40.92 50.13
C ALA A 50 12.90 -40.46 50.07
N THR A 51 12.01 -41.38 50.41
CA THR A 51 10.67 -41.15 50.92
C THR A 51 10.70 -40.39 52.25
N THR A 52 9.86 -39.36 52.42
CA THR A 52 9.29 -38.99 53.71
C THR A 52 7.87 -38.46 53.56
N ASP A 53 6.94 -39.21 54.16
CA ASP A 53 5.64 -38.77 54.64
C ASP A 53 5.74 -37.48 55.47
N ASN A 54 4.74 -36.60 55.33
CA ASN A 54 4.12 -35.93 56.48
C ASN A 54 2.70 -35.44 56.12
N THR A 55 1.75 -35.98 56.87
CA THR A 55 0.33 -35.62 56.94
C THR A 55 0.06 -34.46 57.92
N VAL A 56 -1.09 -33.79 57.72
CA VAL A 56 -1.86 -32.92 58.65
C VAL A 56 -1.30 -31.46 58.74
N ASP A 57 -2.06 -30.36 58.58
CA ASP A 57 -3.41 -30.03 59.06
C ASP A 57 -4.07 -28.87 58.27
N THR A 58 -5.35 -28.73 58.58
CA THR A 58 -6.46 -27.87 58.14
C THR A 58 -6.27 -26.36 57.93
N THR A 59 -7.25 -25.83 57.16
CA THR A 59 -7.92 -24.50 57.22
C THR A 59 -7.13 -23.26 56.82
N ASP A 60 -7.50 -22.61 55.70
CA ASP A 60 -8.36 -21.42 55.76
C ASP A 60 -8.86 -21.01 54.36
N GLY A 61 -10.04 -20.39 54.35
CA GLY A 61 -10.89 -20.18 53.18
C GLY A 61 -10.37 -19.18 52.14
N THR A 62 -10.47 -19.57 50.88
CA THR A 62 -10.46 -18.67 49.73
C THR A 62 -11.89 -18.29 49.39
N SER A 63 -12.22 -17.05 49.73
CA SER A 63 -13.41 -16.32 49.30
C SER A 63 -13.33 -16.10 47.78
N THR A 64 -14.11 -16.85 47.02
CA THR A 64 -14.47 -16.48 45.65
C THR A 64 -15.43 -15.29 45.71
N THR A 65 -14.93 -14.09 45.47
CA THR A 65 -15.76 -12.92 45.16
C THR A 65 -16.30 -13.09 43.74
N GLU A 66 -17.45 -13.75 43.61
CA GLU A 66 -18.34 -13.57 42.48
C GLU A 66 -18.93 -12.15 42.58
N SER A 67 -18.45 -11.23 41.74
CA SER A 67 -19.12 -9.94 41.53
C SER A 67 -20.31 -10.15 40.59
N ASN A 68 -21.41 -10.67 41.12
CA ASN A 68 -22.70 -10.67 40.44
C ASN A 68 -23.29 -9.24 40.49
N VAL A 69 -22.98 -8.43 39.48
CA VAL A 69 -23.77 -7.23 39.13
C VAL A 69 -24.79 -7.68 38.09
N GLN A 70 -25.90 -8.22 38.57
CA GLN A 70 -27.03 -8.60 37.73
C GLN A 70 -27.88 -7.34 37.50
N SER A 71 -27.83 -6.75 36.30
CA SER A 71 -28.71 -5.64 35.92
C SER A 71 -29.95 -6.19 35.22
N ASP A 72 -31.11 -6.13 35.88
CA ASP A 72 -32.41 -6.58 35.38
C ASP A 72 -33.03 -5.58 34.37
N ASN A 73 -32.41 -5.42 33.20
CA ASN A 73 -33.07 -4.81 32.05
C ASN A 73 -32.52 -5.47 30.77
N PRO A 74 -33.37 -5.99 29.87
CA PRO A 74 -32.90 -6.38 28.55
C PRO A 74 -32.37 -5.11 27.86
N LEU A 75 -31.06 -5.05 27.66
CA LEU A 75 -30.36 -3.85 27.17
C LEU A 75 -30.75 -3.54 25.72
N ILE A 76 -31.02 -4.57 24.92
CA ILE A 76 -31.58 -4.42 23.57
C ILE A 76 -33.10 -4.31 23.62
N LYS A 77 -33.63 -3.11 23.39
CA LYS A 77 -35.04 -2.92 23.04
C LYS A 77 -35.21 -3.11 21.54
N SER A 78 -36.20 -3.90 21.13
CA SER A 78 -36.53 -4.18 19.71
C SER A 78 -36.87 -2.95 18.85
N GLU A 79 -36.85 -1.75 19.43
CA GLU A 79 -37.22 -0.48 18.82
C GLU A 79 -36.02 0.44 18.57
N GLN A 80 -34.80 0.06 18.96
CA GLN A 80 -33.60 0.89 18.77
C GLN A 80 -32.80 0.43 17.54
N TYR A 81 -32.54 1.38 16.65
CA TYR A 81 -31.82 1.19 15.38
C TYR A 81 -30.29 1.22 15.57
N PHE A 82 -29.83 1.93 16.61
CA PHE A 82 -28.42 2.20 16.94
C PHE A 82 -28.21 2.11 18.45
N MET A 83 -27.09 1.55 18.90
CA MET A 83 -26.73 1.41 20.31
C MET A 83 -25.21 1.55 20.52
N ASP A 84 -24.83 2.32 21.54
CA ASP A 84 -23.47 2.31 22.10
C ASP A 84 -23.34 1.11 23.05
N ILE A 85 -22.45 0.18 22.69
CA ILE A 85 -22.16 -1.02 23.48
C ILE A 85 -20.78 -0.96 24.13
N THR A 86 -20.07 0.17 24.08
CA THR A 86 -18.71 0.33 24.60
C THR A 86 -18.61 -0.12 26.06
N SER A 87 -19.55 0.32 26.89
CA SER A 87 -19.60 -0.04 28.32
C SER A 87 -19.96 -1.51 28.59
N MET A 88 -20.41 -2.26 27.58
CA MET A 88 -20.69 -3.70 27.69
C MET A 88 -19.45 -4.55 27.40
N ILE A 89 -18.45 -4.00 26.71
CA ILE A 89 -17.19 -4.69 26.44
C ILE A 89 -16.41 -4.77 27.76
N PRO A 90 -16.12 -5.97 28.28
CA PRO A 90 -15.44 -6.12 29.55
C PRO A 90 -13.98 -5.65 29.45
N GLU A 91 -13.50 -4.96 30.47
CA GLU A 91 -12.08 -4.69 30.64
C GLU A 91 -11.41 -5.92 31.25
N ILE A 92 -10.37 -6.44 30.58
CA ILE A 92 -9.59 -7.59 31.05
C ILE A 92 -8.22 -7.08 31.48
N GLU A 93 -7.87 -7.28 32.76
CA GLU A 93 -6.63 -6.76 33.33
C GLU A 93 -5.39 -7.25 32.54
N GLY A 94 -4.62 -6.29 32.02
CA GLY A 94 -3.38 -6.57 31.27
C GLY A 94 -3.59 -6.97 29.80
N MET A 95 -4.83 -6.94 29.29
CA MET A 95 -5.15 -7.32 27.92
C MET A 95 -5.95 -6.23 27.21
N ALA A 96 -5.71 -6.07 25.92
CA ALA A 96 -6.51 -5.23 25.03
C ALA A 96 -7.44 -6.13 24.19
N LEU A 97 -8.63 -5.62 23.85
CA LEU A 97 -9.49 -6.27 22.86
C LEU A 97 -8.76 -6.22 21.51
N ALA A 98 -8.28 -7.36 21.04
CA ALA A 98 -7.62 -7.48 19.76
C ALA A 98 -8.64 -7.59 18.63
N ASP A 99 -9.75 -8.29 18.88
CA ASP A 99 -10.66 -8.73 17.84
C ASP A 99 -12.05 -9.12 18.39
N TYR A 100 -13.09 -9.14 17.55
CA TYR A 100 -14.43 -9.56 17.93
C TYR A 100 -15.30 -9.99 16.72
N GLY A 101 -16.34 -10.77 16.97
CA GLY A 101 -17.32 -11.14 15.94
C GLY A 101 -18.66 -11.61 16.50
N LEU A 102 -19.76 -11.51 15.75
CA LEU A 102 -21.09 -12.00 16.16
C LEU A 102 -21.20 -13.50 15.85
N GLN A 103 -21.44 -14.29 16.90
CA GLN A 103 -21.78 -15.70 16.76
C GLN A 103 -23.23 -15.87 16.28
N ASP A 104 -24.13 -15.04 16.79
CA ASP A 104 -25.54 -14.93 16.42
C ASP A 104 -26.06 -13.50 16.65
N SER A 105 -27.37 -13.27 16.57
CA SER A 105 -27.96 -11.92 16.73
C SER A 105 -27.89 -11.35 18.14
N ASP A 106 -27.46 -12.13 19.14
CA ASP A 106 -27.42 -11.75 20.55
C ASP A 106 -26.06 -12.05 21.23
N THR A 107 -25.14 -12.72 20.54
CA THR A 107 -23.90 -13.21 21.11
C THR A 107 -22.71 -12.72 20.31
N MET A 108 -21.81 -11.99 20.97
CA MET A 108 -20.49 -11.63 20.45
C MET A 108 -19.42 -12.57 21.00
N ILE A 109 -18.43 -12.88 20.19
CA ILE A 109 -17.14 -13.43 20.56
C ILE A 109 -16.18 -12.24 20.69
N LEU A 110 -15.45 -12.18 21.79
CA LEU A 110 -14.45 -11.16 22.07
C LEU A 110 -13.11 -11.86 22.25
N MET A 111 -12.08 -11.40 21.53
CA MET A 111 -10.72 -11.92 21.62
C MET A 111 -9.81 -10.85 22.18
N TYR A 112 -9.15 -11.18 23.28
CA TYR A 112 -8.22 -10.30 23.97
C TYR A 112 -6.81 -10.83 23.79
N ASN A 113 -5.85 -9.92 23.59
CA ASN A 113 -4.42 -10.21 23.60
C ASN A 113 -3.69 -9.29 24.60
N ASN A 114 -2.52 -9.69 25.10
CA ASN A 114 -1.73 -8.83 25.97
C ASN A 114 -1.34 -7.52 25.26
N ASP A 115 -1.47 -6.40 25.98
CA ASP A 115 -1.18 -5.07 25.46
C ASP A 115 0.33 -4.92 25.19
N TYR A 116 0.72 -4.80 23.92
CA TYR A 116 2.09 -5.09 23.41
C TYR A 116 3.14 -4.01 23.77
N PHE A 117 2.81 -3.03 24.60
CA PHE A 117 3.66 -1.84 24.81
C PHE A 117 4.79 -1.98 25.85
N GLY A 118 5.09 -3.19 26.36
CA GLY A 118 6.13 -3.31 27.39
C GLY A 118 6.67 -4.70 27.67
N GLY A 119 7.42 -5.31 26.75
CA GLY A 119 8.51 -6.27 27.03
C GLY A 119 8.29 -7.36 28.11
N TYR A 120 7.16 -8.08 28.12
CA TYR A 120 6.95 -9.25 28.98
C TYR A 120 6.93 -10.57 28.21
N GLU A 121 7.34 -11.64 28.89
CA GLU A 121 7.84 -12.92 28.36
C GLU A 121 6.76 -13.95 27.94
N GLU A 122 5.47 -13.61 27.93
CA GLU A 122 4.39 -14.56 27.60
C GLU A 122 3.26 -13.92 26.78
N ASP A 123 3.08 -14.35 25.54
CA ASP A 123 1.90 -14.03 24.73
C ASP A 123 0.68 -14.73 25.33
N LYS A 124 -0.32 -13.97 25.77
CA LYS A 124 -1.60 -14.50 26.24
C LYS A 124 -2.72 -14.02 25.34
N CYS A 125 -3.60 -14.96 25.01
CA CYS A 125 -4.86 -14.71 24.34
C CYS A 125 -6.00 -15.32 25.17
N ALA A 126 -7.14 -14.62 25.21
CA ALA A 126 -8.34 -15.05 25.90
C ALA A 126 -9.58 -14.79 25.04
N LEU A 127 -10.53 -15.71 25.09
CA LEU A 127 -11.79 -15.64 24.36
C LEU A 127 -12.96 -15.57 25.33
N TYR A 128 -13.86 -14.62 25.07
CA TYR A 128 -15.08 -14.42 25.83
C TYR A 128 -16.29 -14.44 24.90
N THR A 129 -17.43 -14.82 25.44
CA THR A 129 -18.74 -14.50 24.87
C THR A 129 -19.32 -13.31 25.61
N LEU A 130 -20.00 -12.42 24.88
CA LEU A 130 -20.82 -11.35 25.44
C LEU A 130 -22.24 -11.49 24.91
N LYS A 131 -23.21 -11.67 25.81
CA LYS A 131 -24.64 -11.63 25.50
C LYS A 131 -25.12 -10.19 25.48
N LEU A 132 -25.45 -9.67 24.30
CA LEU A 132 -25.84 -8.28 24.11
C LEU A 132 -27.17 -7.93 24.83
N SER A 133 -28.10 -8.88 24.90
CA SER A 133 -29.38 -8.68 25.58
C SER A 133 -29.26 -8.54 27.10
N THR A 134 -28.27 -9.19 27.72
CA THR A 134 -28.13 -9.26 29.19
C THR A 134 -26.89 -8.55 29.72
N GLY A 135 -25.90 -8.26 28.87
CA GLY A 135 -24.55 -7.87 29.26
C GLY A 135 -23.75 -9.00 29.91
N GLU A 136 -24.26 -10.24 29.90
CA GLU A 136 -23.58 -11.38 30.51
C GLU A 136 -22.34 -11.73 29.68
N CYS A 137 -21.18 -11.71 30.33
CA CYS A 137 -19.93 -12.13 29.75
C CYS A 137 -19.52 -13.49 30.33
N SER A 138 -19.14 -14.44 29.48
CA SER A 138 -18.62 -15.73 29.93
C SER A 138 -17.36 -16.13 29.17
N GLU A 139 -16.40 -16.66 29.90
CA GLU A 139 -15.11 -17.10 29.35
C GLU A 139 -15.29 -18.39 28.53
N ILE A 140 -14.85 -18.38 27.28
CA ILE A 140 -14.81 -19.56 26.41
C ILE A 140 -13.50 -20.31 26.63
N TYR A 141 -12.40 -19.55 26.66
CA TYR A 141 -11.06 -20.10 26.69
C TYR A 141 -10.06 -19.06 27.22
N LYS A 142 -9.09 -19.50 28.03
CA LYS A 142 -8.06 -18.64 28.63
C LYS A 142 -6.67 -19.28 28.56
N ASP A 143 -5.66 -18.43 28.42
CA ASP A 143 -4.23 -18.77 28.44
C ASP A 143 -3.81 -19.73 27.31
N PHE A 144 -3.87 -19.24 26.06
CA PHE A 144 -3.06 -19.80 24.97
C PHE A 144 -1.57 -19.65 25.32
N ASN A 145 -1.03 -20.55 26.15
CA ASN A 145 0.38 -20.51 26.52
C ASN A 145 1.25 -21.01 25.37
N GLY A 146 1.97 -20.09 24.73
CA GLY A 146 3.00 -20.38 23.74
C GLY A 146 3.65 -19.09 23.27
N SER A 147 4.98 -19.11 23.12
CA SER A 147 5.83 -17.93 22.95
C SER A 147 5.69 -17.14 21.63
N THR A 148 4.57 -17.27 20.90
CA THR A 148 4.34 -16.61 19.58
C THR A 148 2.84 -16.54 19.20
N TYR A 149 1.98 -16.00 20.08
CA TYR A 149 0.54 -15.81 19.82
C TYR A 149 0.13 -14.34 19.60
N SER A 150 1.09 -13.43 19.44
CA SER A 150 0.85 -12.01 19.14
C SER A 150 0.01 -11.76 17.87
N ASP A 151 -0.05 -12.74 16.95
CA ASP A 151 -0.69 -12.61 15.63
C ASP A 151 -1.84 -13.63 15.43
N LEU A 152 -2.67 -13.80 16.46
CA LEU A 152 -3.89 -14.59 16.37
C LEU A 152 -5.03 -13.74 15.77
N GLU A 153 -5.75 -14.28 14.79
CA GLU A 153 -6.86 -13.64 14.10
C GLU A 153 -8.13 -14.47 14.28
N LEU A 154 -9.29 -13.83 14.53
CA LEU A 154 -10.59 -14.50 14.54
C LEU A 154 -11.11 -14.66 13.10
N LEU A 155 -11.04 -15.88 12.55
CA LEU A 155 -11.53 -16.15 11.18
C LEU A 155 -13.05 -16.31 11.10
N SER A 156 -13.68 -16.78 12.18
CA SER A 156 -15.13 -16.93 12.29
C SER A 156 -15.55 -16.92 13.75
N ALA A 157 -16.70 -16.31 14.03
CA ALA A 157 -17.35 -16.35 15.34
C ALA A 157 -18.40 -17.48 15.46
N SER A 158 -18.75 -18.15 14.34
CA SER A 158 -19.80 -19.19 14.31
C SER A 158 -19.56 -20.21 13.19
N PRO A 159 -18.94 -21.37 13.49
CA PRO A 159 -18.28 -21.72 14.75
C PRO A 159 -17.04 -20.84 15.01
N VAL A 160 -16.53 -20.82 16.23
CA VAL A 160 -15.29 -20.07 16.54
C VAL A 160 -14.09 -20.73 15.85
N VAL A 161 -13.43 -19.98 14.96
CA VAL A 161 -12.23 -20.41 14.22
C VAL A 161 -11.17 -19.32 14.35
N LEU A 162 -9.96 -19.69 14.75
CA LEU A 162 -8.84 -18.76 14.86
C LEU A 162 -7.72 -19.15 13.90
N TYR A 163 -6.91 -18.18 13.48
CA TYR A 163 -5.71 -18.41 12.69
C TYR A 163 -4.49 -17.79 13.35
N ASN A 164 -3.42 -18.57 13.47
CA ASN A 164 -2.11 -18.09 13.88
C ASN A 164 -1.21 -18.04 12.64
N SER A 165 -0.97 -16.83 12.12
CA SER A 165 -0.19 -16.63 10.90
C SER A 165 1.27 -17.09 11.03
N PRO A 166 2.03 -16.72 12.10
CA PRO A 166 3.42 -17.17 12.28
C PRO A 166 3.60 -18.68 12.31
N ARG A 167 2.63 -19.40 12.91
CA ARG A 167 2.65 -20.87 13.00
C ARG A 167 1.95 -21.56 11.84
N LYS A 168 1.30 -20.81 10.94
CA LYS A 168 0.45 -21.32 9.87
C LYS A 168 -0.52 -22.37 10.42
N MET A 169 -1.31 -22.02 11.43
CA MET A 169 -2.16 -22.97 12.15
C MET A 169 -3.57 -22.43 12.34
N VAL A 170 -4.58 -23.28 12.07
CA VAL A 170 -5.99 -22.99 12.32
C VAL A 170 -6.43 -23.70 13.59
N LEU A 171 -7.11 -22.98 14.47
CA LEU A 171 -7.57 -23.46 15.77
C LEU A 171 -9.08 -23.47 15.82
N TYR A 172 -9.63 -24.53 16.43
CA TYR A 172 -11.06 -24.74 16.63
C TYR A 172 -11.34 -24.89 18.13
N PRO A 173 -11.40 -23.79 18.91
CA PRO A 173 -11.44 -23.83 20.37
C PRO A 173 -12.53 -24.73 20.95
N GLU A 174 -13.73 -24.71 20.35
CA GLU A 174 -14.87 -25.52 20.81
C GLU A 174 -14.61 -27.03 20.73
N SER A 175 -13.79 -27.47 19.78
CA SER A 175 -13.45 -28.88 19.58
C SER A 175 -12.08 -29.27 20.18
N GLY A 176 -11.26 -28.27 20.55
CA GLY A 176 -9.86 -28.47 20.94
C GLY A 176 -8.94 -28.91 19.80
N VAL A 177 -9.40 -28.88 18.54
CA VAL A 177 -8.60 -29.26 17.37
C VAL A 177 -7.72 -28.09 16.95
N ALA A 178 -6.47 -28.41 16.62
CA ALA A 178 -5.52 -27.51 15.99
C ALA A 178 -5.01 -28.20 14.71
N ALA A 179 -5.03 -27.48 13.59
CA ALA A 179 -4.60 -28.00 12.30
C ALA A 179 -3.50 -27.12 11.69
N SER A 180 -2.35 -27.72 11.37
CA SER A 180 -1.25 -27.05 10.70
C SER A 180 -1.53 -26.94 9.20
N VAL A 181 -1.37 -25.74 8.64
CA VAL A 181 -1.47 -25.47 7.21
C VAL A 181 -0.17 -25.90 6.55
N THR A 182 -0.25 -26.87 5.63
CA THR A 182 0.93 -27.35 4.91
C THR A 182 1.46 -26.25 3.99
N PRO A 183 2.78 -26.07 3.87
CA PRO A 183 3.36 -25.16 2.89
C PRO A 183 2.92 -25.51 1.48
N VAL A 184 2.53 -24.49 0.71
CA VAL A 184 2.28 -24.61 -0.73
C VAL A 184 3.49 -24.03 -1.45
N THR A 185 3.93 -24.67 -2.53
CA THR A 185 5.03 -24.17 -3.37
C THR A 185 4.54 -23.94 -4.79
N ARG A 186 4.99 -22.86 -5.42
CA ARG A 186 4.75 -22.55 -6.83
C ARG A 186 6.06 -22.11 -7.45
N ASP A 187 6.40 -22.71 -8.59
CA ASP A 187 7.66 -22.46 -9.31
C ASP A 187 8.94 -22.63 -8.46
N GLY A 188 8.86 -23.45 -7.40
CA GLY A 188 9.97 -23.73 -6.49
C GLY A 188 10.08 -22.77 -5.30
N GLU A 189 9.16 -21.81 -5.17
CA GLU A 189 9.11 -20.86 -4.06
C GLU A 189 7.91 -21.14 -3.15
N ASP A 190 8.05 -20.84 -1.86
CA ASP A 190 6.97 -20.95 -0.89
C ASP A 190 5.91 -19.87 -1.15
N VAL A 191 4.65 -20.28 -1.27
CA VAL A 191 3.53 -19.34 -1.40
C VAL A 191 3.27 -18.68 -0.05
N TYR A 192 3.21 -17.35 -0.07
CA TYR A 192 2.82 -16.53 1.08
C TYR A 192 1.35 -16.13 0.96
N PHE A 193 0.55 -16.54 1.95
CA PHE A 193 -0.84 -16.13 2.05
C PHE A 193 -0.95 -14.79 2.78
N ASN A 194 -1.46 -13.76 2.11
CA ASN A 194 -1.68 -12.45 2.72
C ASN A 194 -2.98 -12.41 3.53
N SER A 195 -3.98 -13.22 3.14
CA SER A 195 -5.28 -13.26 3.80
C SER A 195 -5.82 -14.68 3.92
N VAL A 196 -6.50 -14.95 5.04
CA VAL A 196 -7.10 -16.25 5.36
C VAL A 196 -8.51 -16.01 5.89
N TYR A 197 -9.46 -16.84 5.48
CA TYR A 197 -10.88 -16.70 5.83
C TYR A 197 -11.50 -18.07 6.10
N SER A 198 -12.49 -18.13 6.98
CA SER A 198 -13.28 -19.33 7.21
C SER A 198 -14.62 -19.24 6.47
N THR A 199 -15.00 -20.31 5.78
CA THR A 199 -16.27 -20.40 5.04
C THR A 199 -16.95 -21.74 5.28
N ASP A 200 -18.20 -21.89 4.85
CA ASP A 200 -18.91 -23.18 4.88
C ASP A 200 -18.25 -24.26 4.01
N TYR A 201 -17.34 -23.89 3.11
CA TYR A 201 -16.61 -24.79 2.21
C TYR A 201 -15.21 -25.19 2.73
N GLY A 202 -14.77 -24.57 3.83
CA GLY A 202 -13.43 -24.74 4.39
C GLY A 202 -12.71 -23.41 4.62
N ILE A 203 -11.40 -23.49 4.77
CA ILE A 203 -10.52 -22.33 4.93
C ILE A 203 -10.05 -21.86 3.56
N VAL A 204 -10.35 -20.60 3.25
CA VAL A 204 -9.96 -19.93 2.01
C VAL A 204 -8.67 -19.15 2.28
N PHE A 205 -7.69 -19.31 1.42
CA PHE A 205 -6.42 -18.58 1.45
C PHE A 205 -6.30 -17.77 0.17
N LEU A 206 -5.91 -16.50 0.29
CA LEU A 206 -5.53 -15.64 -0.82
C LEU A 206 -4.01 -15.44 -0.73
N ASP A 207 -3.30 -15.61 -1.85
CA ASP A 207 -1.88 -15.27 -1.94
C ASP A 207 -1.65 -13.84 -2.44
N VAL A 208 -0.40 -13.38 -2.37
CA VAL A 208 0.01 -12.03 -2.80
C VAL A 208 -0.26 -11.74 -4.26
N ASP A 209 -0.36 -12.76 -5.11
CA ASP A 209 -0.64 -12.63 -6.54
C ASP A 209 -2.15 -12.73 -6.84
N GLY A 210 -2.98 -12.96 -5.81
CA GLY A 210 -4.43 -13.04 -5.90
C GLY A 210 -4.99 -14.45 -6.12
N ASN A 211 -4.17 -15.50 -6.10
CA ASN A 211 -4.67 -16.86 -6.31
C ASN A 211 -5.44 -17.33 -5.08
N LEU A 212 -6.52 -18.07 -5.33
CA LEU A 212 -7.37 -18.61 -4.28
C LEU A 212 -7.09 -20.08 -4.05
N TYR A 213 -6.91 -20.43 -2.79
CA TYR A 213 -6.76 -21.80 -2.33
C TYR A 213 -7.86 -22.12 -1.35
N LEU A 214 -8.33 -23.37 -1.40
CA LEU A 214 -9.28 -23.91 -0.45
C LEU A 214 -8.64 -25.10 0.27
N GLY A 215 -8.68 -25.08 1.59
CA GLY A 215 -8.17 -26.14 2.44
C GLY A 215 -9.23 -26.58 3.45
N ASN A 216 -9.43 -27.89 3.57
CA ASN A 216 -10.28 -28.47 4.61
C ASN A 216 -9.40 -29.16 5.65
N PRO A 217 -9.79 -29.14 6.95
CA PRO A 217 -9.08 -29.89 7.97
C PRO A 217 -9.18 -31.40 7.74
N GLU A 218 -8.03 -32.04 7.60
CA GLU A 218 -7.84 -33.49 7.56
C GLU A 218 -7.02 -33.91 8.78
N GLY A 219 -7.71 -34.11 9.91
CA GLY A 219 -7.06 -34.38 11.19
C GLY A 219 -6.38 -33.13 11.76
N ASP A 220 -5.07 -33.19 11.94
CA ASP A 220 -4.20 -32.12 12.46
C ASP A 220 -3.53 -31.31 11.33
N THR A 221 -3.99 -31.46 10.09
CA THR A 221 -3.44 -30.76 8.93
C THR A 221 -4.51 -30.14 8.06
N ILE A 222 -4.17 -29.03 7.40
CA ILE A 222 -4.94 -28.44 6.30
C ILE A 222 -4.00 -28.38 5.11
N THR A 223 -4.40 -28.96 3.98
CA THR A 223 -3.64 -28.88 2.73
C THR A 223 -4.37 -27.95 1.76
N PRO A 224 -3.95 -26.69 1.61
CA PRO A 224 -4.58 -25.78 0.67
C PRO A 224 -4.40 -26.28 -0.76
N GLN A 225 -5.48 -26.31 -1.53
CA GLN A 225 -5.47 -26.62 -2.96
C GLN A 225 -5.91 -25.39 -3.73
N ILE A 226 -5.16 -25.05 -4.78
CA ILE A 226 -5.55 -23.95 -5.66
C ILE A 226 -6.90 -24.29 -6.32
N ILE A 227 -7.86 -23.38 -6.20
CA ILE A 227 -9.17 -23.49 -6.84
C ILE A 227 -9.30 -22.48 -7.98
N TRP A 228 -8.65 -21.33 -7.87
CA TRP A 228 -8.69 -20.30 -8.90
C TRP A 228 -7.34 -19.58 -9.02
N GLU A 229 -6.88 -19.43 -10.25
CA GLU A 229 -5.65 -18.71 -10.59
C GLU A 229 -5.98 -17.27 -11.00
N ALA A 230 -5.26 -16.34 -10.41
CA ALA A 230 -5.37 -14.94 -10.75
C ALA A 230 -5.00 -14.70 -12.20
N ALA A 231 -5.87 -13.99 -12.93
CA ALA A 231 -5.57 -13.58 -14.29
C ALA A 231 -4.44 -12.52 -14.27
N PRO A 232 -3.43 -12.64 -15.15
CA PRO A 232 -2.28 -11.73 -15.16
C PRO A 232 -2.67 -10.31 -15.56
N GLU A 233 -3.86 -10.10 -16.11
CA GLU A 233 -4.39 -8.79 -16.48
C GLU A 233 -4.85 -7.94 -15.29
N TYR A 234 -4.75 -8.44 -14.06
CA TYR A 234 -5.04 -7.66 -12.86
C TYR A 234 -3.88 -7.69 -11.85
N THR A 235 -3.92 -6.74 -10.94
CA THR A 235 -3.05 -6.56 -9.78
C THR A 235 -3.89 -6.21 -8.56
N GLU A 236 -3.24 -6.11 -7.39
CA GLU A 236 -3.86 -5.60 -6.15
C GLU A 236 -5.14 -6.34 -5.76
N TYR A 237 -5.13 -7.68 -5.88
CA TYR A 237 -6.26 -8.50 -5.49
C TYR A 237 -6.56 -8.38 -3.99
N GLN A 238 -7.81 -8.10 -3.68
CA GLN A 238 -8.33 -8.00 -2.32
C GLN A 238 -9.69 -8.69 -2.27
N VAL A 239 -10.00 -9.34 -1.15
CA VAL A 239 -11.35 -9.87 -0.95
C VAL A 239 -12.30 -8.69 -0.77
N TYR A 240 -13.34 -8.64 -1.61
CA TYR A 240 -14.36 -7.61 -1.56
C TYR A 240 -15.53 -8.02 -0.66
N HIS A 241 -16.10 -9.22 -0.88
CA HIS A 241 -17.08 -9.84 0.03
C HIS A 241 -17.21 -11.36 -0.25
N PHE A 242 -17.91 -12.09 0.60
CA PHE A 242 -18.36 -13.46 0.28
C PHE A 242 -19.86 -13.49 0.05
N TYR A 243 -20.35 -14.38 -0.80
CA TYR A 243 -21.76 -14.61 -1.03
C TYR A 243 -22.09 -16.11 -0.90
N ASP A 244 -23.37 -16.46 -0.99
CA ASP A 244 -23.79 -17.86 -0.89
C ASP A 244 -23.18 -18.70 -2.03
N GLY A 245 -22.15 -19.48 -1.70
CA GLY A 245 -21.42 -20.30 -2.69
C GLY A 245 -20.16 -19.69 -3.29
N GLY A 246 -19.79 -18.46 -2.94
CA GLY A 246 -18.66 -17.82 -3.62
C GLY A 246 -18.03 -16.64 -2.89
N ILE A 247 -17.06 -16.06 -3.59
CA ILE A 247 -16.27 -14.91 -3.15
C ILE A 247 -16.20 -13.89 -4.29
N THR A 248 -16.23 -12.62 -3.94
CA THR A 248 -15.91 -11.53 -4.87
C THR A 248 -14.56 -10.98 -4.52
N LEU A 249 -13.67 -10.92 -5.51
CA LEU A 249 -12.39 -10.22 -5.40
C LEU A 249 -12.49 -8.85 -6.06
N LYS A 250 -12.01 -7.80 -5.39
CA LYS A 250 -11.67 -6.53 -6.02
C LYS A 250 -10.26 -6.66 -6.56
N ALA A 251 -10.04 -6.23 -7.79
CA ALA A 251 -8.71 -6.19 -8.41
C ALA A 251 -8.58 -4.93 -9.27
N ARG A 252 -7.36 -4.41 -9.38
CA ARG A 252 -7.03 -3.33 -10.30
C ARG A 252 -6.64 -3.94 -11.65
N PRO A 253 -7.33 -3.66 -12.76
CA PRO A 253 -6.89 -4.15 -14.05
C PRO A 253 -5.64 -3.40 -14.50
N LEU A 254 -4.79 -4.04 -15.30
CA LEU A 254 -3.54 -3.45 -15.79
C LEU A 254 -3.74 -2.27 -16.74
N VAL A 255 -4.88 -2.22 -17.45
CA VAL A 255 -5.22 -1.21 -18.45
C VAL A 255 -6.65 -0.75 -18.20
N THR A 256 -6.82 0.38 -17.50
CA THR A 256 -8.08 1.12 -17.37
C THR A 256 -7.79 2.58 -17.05
N ASP A 257 -8.82 3.42 -17.19
CA ASP A 257 -8.82 4.71 -16.49
C ASP A 257 -8.58 4.46 -14.99
N GLU A 258 -7.70 5.25 -14.34
CA GLU A 258 -7.07 4.98 -13.03
C GLU A 258 -8.03 4.66 -11.85
N THR A 259 -9.33 4.89 -12.03
CA THR A 259 -10.39 4.76 -11.02
C THR A 259 -11.23 3.49 -11.14
N GLU A 260 -11.12 2.71 -12.22
CA GLU A 260 -11.95 1.52 -12.40
C GLU A 260 -11.32 0.29 -11.72
N SER A 261 -11.91 -0.13 -10.60
CA SER A 261 -11.67 -1.48 -10.07
C SER A 261 -12.57 -2.50 -10.76
N ALA A 262 -12.04 -3.69 -11.00
CA ALA A 262 -12.83 -4.84 -11.41
C ALA A 262 -13.21 -5.68 -10.20
N TYR A 263 -14.40 -6.28 -10.28
CA TYR A 263 -14.97 -7.17 -9.28
C TYR A 263 -15.18 -8.53 -9.93
N ILE A 264 -14.57 -9.56 -9.35
CA ILE A 264 -14.42 -10.89 -9.94
C ILE A 264 -15.13 -11.88 -9.01
N ASN A 265 -16.25 -12.42 -9.46
CA ASN A 265 -17.06 -13.37 -8.69
C ASN A 265 -16.62 -14.80 -8.99
N ILE A 266 -16.15 -15.51 -7.96
CA ILE A 266 -15.60 -16.87 -8.07
C ILE A 266 -16.43 -17.80 -7.20
N ASN A 267 -16.85 -18.92 -7.77
CA ASN A 267 -17.54 -19.98 -7.04
C ASN A 267 -16.51 -20.75 -6.21
N LEU A 268 -16.66 -20.78 -4.88
CA LEU A 268 -15.70 -21.46 -4.00
C LEU A 268 -15.65 -23.00 -4.18
N PRO A 269 -16.75 -23.71 -4.46
CA PRO A 269 -16.72 -25.17 -4.58
C PRO A 269 -15.82 -25.71 -5.69
N ASP A 270 -15.72 -24.99 -6.80
CA ASP A 270 -15.03 -25.45 -8.00
C ASP A 270 -14.07 -24.41 -8.62
N GLY A 271 -13.98 -23.22 -8.01
CA GLY A 271 -13.16 -22.12 -8.48
C GLY A 271 -13.63 -21.50 -9.80
N SER A 272 -14.81 -21.84 -10.29
CA SER A 272 -15.29 -21.32 -11.57
C SER A 272 -15.61 -19.82 -11.49
N LEU A 273 -15.21 -19.07 -12.52
CA LEU A 273 -15.59 -17.67 -12.68
C LEU A 273 -17.10 -17.59 -12.98
N ASN A 274 -17.83 -16.87 -12.14
CA ASN A 274 -19.26 -16.60 -12.31
C ASN A 274 -19.47 -15.34 -13.19
N GLU A 275 -18.89 -14.21 -12.76
CA GLU A 275 -18.94 -12.94 -13.51
C GLU A 275 -17.74 -12.05 -13.18
N SER A 276 -17.44 -11.09 -14.07
CA SER A 276 -16.50 -10.00 -13.86
C SER A 276 -17.13 -8.68 -14.29
N TYR A 277 -17.08 -7.65 -13.45
CA TYR A 277 -17.75 -6.38 -13.70
C TYR A 277 -17.01 -5.18 -13.10
N CYS A 278 -17.34 -3.98 -13.57
CA CYS A 278 -17.00 -2.70 -12.95
C CYS A 278 -18.27 -1.89 -12.63
N TYR A 279 -18.14 -0.86 -11.79
CA TYR A 279 -19.22 0.09 -11.52
C TYR A 279 -19.01 1.37 -12.33
N ASP A 280 -20.01 1.78 -13.09
CA ASP A 280 -19.94 2.97 -13.94
C ASP A 280 -19.94 4.27 -13.10
N GLY A 281 -18.83 5.01 -13.11
CA GLY A 281 -18.74 6.34 -12.50
C GLY A 281 -18.90 6.38 -10.98
N ILE A 282 -18.76 5.25 -10.29
CA ILE A 282 -18.79 5.16 -8.83
C ILE A 282 -17.49 4.53 -8.35
N GLU A 283 -16.65 5.36 -7.74
CA GLU A 283 -15.61 4.88 -6.85
C GLU A 283 -16.28 4.41 -5.57
N LEU A 284 -16.36 3.08 -5.39
CA LEU A 284 -16.73 2.55 -4.08
C LEU A 284 -15.60 2.91 -3.11
N PRO A 285 -15.91 3.44 -1.92
CA PRO A 285 -14.86 3.86 -1.01
C PRO A 285 -13.95 2.68 -0.68
N GLU A 286 -12.66 3.00 -0.46
CA GLU A 286 -11.64 2.00 -0.20
C GLU A 286 -12.05 1.07 0.93
N VAL A 287 -11.83 -0.23 0.71
CA VAL A 287 -12.21 -1.28 1.63
C VAL A 287 -11.08 -1.41 2.64
N PHE A 288 -11.33 -1.07 3.89
CA PHE A 288 -10.39 -1.41 4.95
C PHE A 288 -10.52 -2.92 5.25
N ASN A 289 -9.39 -3.63 5.18
CA ASN A 289 -9.22 -5.06 5.39
C ASN A 289 -9.93 -5.57 6.66
N ASN A 290 -11.20 -5.98 6.56
CA ASN A 290 -11.91 -6.59 7.69
C ASN A 290 -12.04 -8.10 7.42
N LYS A 291 -11.18 -8.88 8.09
CA LYS A 291 -11.03 -10.33 7.89
C LYS A 291 -12.17 -11.19 8.46
N ILE A 292 -13.10 -10.59 9.21
CA ILE A 292 -13.77 -11.30 10.32
C ILE A 292 -15.25 -11.43 10.13
N CYS A 293 -15.82 -10.65 9.23
CA CYS A 293 -17.09 -10.98 8.63
C CYS A 293 -17.17 -10.48 7.21
N ALA A 294 -17.31 -11.47 6.33
CA ALA A 294 -17.68 -11.42 4.94
C ALA A 294 -18.83 -10.48 4.52
N ASN A 295 -19.50 -9.76 5.44
CA ASN A 295 -20.89 -9.35 5.30
C ASN A 295 -21.21 -7.88 5.50
N ALA A 296 -20.25 -6.99 5.73
CA ALA A 296 -20.50 -5.55 5.73
C ALA A 296 -19.25 -4.81 5.28
N MET A 297 -19.45 -3.85 4.39
CA MET A 297 -18.46 -2.79 4.15
C MET A 297 -18.78 -1.58 5.01
N VAL A 298 -17.82 -0.73 5.32
CA VAL A 298 -18.10 0.63 5.78
C VAL A 298 -17.31 1.59 4.91
N ALA A 299 -18.03 2.32 4.09
CA ALA A 299 -17.47 3.25 3.14
C ALA A 299 -17.70 4.66 3.69
N GLU A 300 -16.62 5.36 4.07
CA GLU A 300 -16.70 6.70 4.63
C GLU A 300 -16.80 7.75 3.53
N ASN A 301 -17.89 8.53 3.52
CA ASN A 301 -17.90 9.82 2.82
C ASN A 301 -18.35 10.94 3.76
N LEU A 302 -17.75 10.95 4.94
CA LEU A 302 -18.10 11.88 6.02
C LEU A 302 -17.81 13.33 5.63
N LYS A 303 -16.77 13.59 4.82
CA LYS A 303 -16.40 14.94 4.37
C LYS A 303 -17.40 15.56 3.37
N LYS A 304 -18.06 14.75 2.53
CA LYS A 304 -18.96 15.26 1.46
C LYS A 304 -20.44 15.08 1.77
N GLU A 305 -20.81 13.97 2.41
CA GLU A 305 -22.22 13.60 2.61
C GLU A 305 -22.59 13.16 4.03
N GLY A 306 -21.62 12.96 4.93
CA GLY A 306 -21.89 12.57 6.32
C GLY A 306 -22.54 11.19 6.47
N ALA A 307 -22.29 10.26 5.55
CA ALA A 307 -22.94 8.94 5.51
C ALA A 307 -21.95 7.77 5.64
N ILE A 308 -22.43 6.68 6.22
CA ILE A 308 -21.79 5.36 6.29
C ILE A 308 -22.49 4.45 5.29
N TYR A 309 -21.74 3.81 4.41
CA TYR A 309 -22.27 2.88 3.42
C TYR A 309 -21.91 1.43 3.78
N ILE A 310 -22.92 0.56 3.88
CA ILE A 310 -22.75 -0.85 4.20
C ILE A 310 -23.21 -1.77 3.09
N THR A 311 -22.29 -2.51 2.48
CA THR A 311 -22.63 -3.55 1.49
C THR A 311 -22.67 -4.92 2.16
N LEU A 312 -23.79 -5.64 2.06
CA LEU A 312 -23.92 -7.02 2.54
C LEU A 312 -23.55 -8.06 1.45
N ASN A 313 -23.44 -9.34 1.83
CA ASN A 313 -23.16 -10.49 0.94
C ASN A 313 -24.04 -10.61 -0.28
N ASN A 314 -25.29 -10.19 -0.16
CA ASN A 314 -26.26 -10.21 -1.26
C ASN A 314 -26.16 -8.92 -2.10
N GLU A 315 -25.02 -8.23 -2.01
CA GLU A 315 -24.71 -6.95 -2.65
C GLU A 315 -25.67 -5.82 -2.28
N THR A 316 -26.48 -6.02 -1.22
CA THR A 316 -27.40 -4.98 -0.76
C THR A 316 -26.61 -3.90 -0.06
N LEU A 317 -26.66 -2.70 -0.63
CA LEU A 317 -26.07 -1.52 -0.03
C LEU A 317 -27.08 -0.83 0.91
N PHE A 318 -26.65 -0.54 2.12
CA PHE A 318 -27.34 0.28 3.09
C PHE A 318 -26.62 1.61 3.17
N LYS A 319 -27.34 2.69 2.89
CA LYS A 319 -26.84 4.03 3.16
C LYS A 319 -27.33 4.43 4.55
N ILE A 320 -26.47 4.33 5.54
CA ILE A 320 -26.74 4.89 6.87
C ILE A 320 -26.40 6.37 6.82
N LYS A 321 -27.43 7.20 6.68
CA LYS A 321 -27.34 8.62 6.93
C LYS A 321 -27.85 8.92 8.33
N PRO A 322 -27.19 9.79 9.08
CA PRO A 322 -27.84 10.47 10.20
C PRO A 322 -28.85 11.48 9.62
N GLU A 323 -30.10 11.04 9.38
CA GLU A 323 -31.14 11.92 8.82
C GLU A 323 -31.94 12.66 9.90
N HIS A 324 -31.69 12.40 11.19
CA HIS A 324 -32.37 13.06 12.31
C HIS A 324 -31.39 13.81 13.23
N GLU A 325 -31.78 15.01 13.69
CA GLU A 325 -31.06 15.83 14.69
C GLU A 325 -30.88 15.15 16.07
N SER A 326 -31.39 13.92 16.22
CA SER A 326 -31.25 13.08 17.41
C SER A 326 -30.51 11.76 17.16
N ASP A 327 -29.91 11.58 15.98
CA ASP A 327 -29.18 10.35 15.64
C ASP A 327 -27.81 10.38 16.32
N SER A 328 -27.65 9.55 17.35
CA SER A 328 -26.43 9.38 18.14
C SER A 328 -25.19 9.04 17.31
N LEU A 329 -25.34 8.53 16.08
CA LEU A 329 -24.22 8.30 15.17
C LEU A 329 -23.63 9.61 14.62
N ALA A 330 -24.46 10.59 14.26
CA ALA A 330 -23.96 11.91 13.87
C ALA A 330 -23.22 12.54 15.05
N ASP A 331 -23.79 12.48 16.25
CA ASP A 331 -23.13 13.01 17.45
C ASP A 331 -21.83 12.26 17.80
N ALA A 332 -21.76 10.95 17.55
CA ALA A 332 -20.55 10.15 17.77
C ALA A 332 -19.42 10.50 16.79
N VAL A 333 -19.75 10.93 15.57
CA VAL A 333 -18.76 11.18 14.50
C VAL A 333 -18.45 12.68 14.36
N ASN A 334 -19.41 13.57 14.63
CA ASN A 334 -19.31 15.00 14.36
C ASN A 334 -18.31 15.70 15.30
N GLY A 335 -17.36 16.44 14.72
CA GLY A 335 -16.32 17.16 15.47
C GLY A 335 -15.09 16.35 15.87
N ARG A 336 -14.96 15.10 15.40
CA ARG A 336 -13.77 14.26 15.61
C ARG A 336 -12.87 14.31 14.37
N ASN A 337 -11.58 14.56 14.57
CA ASN A 337 -10.64 14.87 13.47
C ASN A 337 -10.32 13.67 12.58
N MET A 338 -10.38 12.45 13.11
CA MET A 338 -10.24 11.19 12.37
C MET A 338 -11.00 10.09 13.12
N VAL A 339 -11.86 9.39 12.39
CA VAL A 339 -12.56 8.18 12.81
C VAL A 339 -12.13 7.10 11.83
N SER A 340 -11.77 5.91 12.31
CA SER A 340 -11.71 4.72 11.44
C SER A 340 -12.75 3.72 11.88
N PHE A 341 -13.55 3.23 10.94
CA PHE A 341 -14.47 2.12 11.17
C PHE A 341 -13.77 0.79 10.89
N SER A 342 -13.85 -0.14 11.86
CA SER A 342 -13.70 -1.57 11.59
C SER A 342 -15.06 -2.22 11.81
N SER A 343 -15.60 -2.86 10.78
CA SER A 343 -16.88 -3.57 10.83
C SER A 343 -16.58 -5.04 10.95
N ASP A 344 -16.72 -5.59 12.16
CA ASP A 344 -16.14 -6.91 12.42
C ASP A 344 -17.20 -8.00 12.48
N SER A 345 -18.51 -7.66 12.42
CA SER A 345 -19.53 -8.68 12.20
C SER A 345 -20.92 -8.27 11.74
N VAL A 346 -21.52 -9.06 10.83
CA VAL A 346 -22.97 -9.04 10.56
C VAL A 346 -23.59 -10.43 10.70
N LYS A 347 -24.58 -10.53 11.59
CA LYS A 347 -25.39 -11.74 11.75
C LYS A 347 -26.83 -11.39 12.12
N GLY A 348 -27.80 -12.03 11.46
CA GLY A 348 -29.23 -11.81 11.76
C GLY A 348 -29.73 -10.39 11.49
N GLY A 349 -29.07 -9.64 10.61
CA GLY A 349 -29.37 -8.22 10.34
C GLY A 349 -28.89 -7.27 11.43
N ILE A 350 -28.01 -7.72 12.33
CA ILE A 350 -27.28 -6.86 13.27
C ILE A 350 -25.85 -6.70 12.75
N ILE A 351 -25.34 -5.48 12.79
CA ILE A 351 -23.92 -5.17 12.58
C ILE A 351 -23.32 -4.59 13.86
N VAL A 352 -22.08 -4.96 14.17
CA VAL A 352 -21.26 -4.29 15.19
C VAL A 352 -20.04 -3.68 14.52
N PHE A 353 -19.69 -2.47 14.92
CA PHE A 353 -18.51 -1.76 14.43
C PHE A 353 -17.79 -1.02 15.56
N ARG A 354 -16.48 -0.87 15.39
CA ARG A 354 -15.58 -0.13 16.26
C ARG A 354 -15.28 1.23 15.62
N LEU A 355 -15.29 2.26 16.45
CA LEU A 355 -14.93 3.63 16.13
C LEU A 355 -13.63 3.99 16.86
N ASP A 356 -12.53 4.06 16.13
CA ASP A 356 -11.25 4.45 16.73
C ASP A 356 -11.12 5.98 16.78
N ILE A 357 -10.81 6.50 17.96
CA ILE A 357 -10.61 7.91 18.23
C ILE A 357 -9.12 8.22 18.11
N ARG A 358 -8.75 9.05 17.13
CA ARG A 358 -7.34 9.39 16.88
C ARG A 358 -6.96 10.81 17.32
N SER A 359 -5.76 10.94 17.87
CA SER A 359 -5.05 12.20 18.12
C SER A 359 -3.65 12.06 17.52
N ASP A 360 -3.26 12.95 16.61
CA ASP A 360 -1.93 12.95 15.97
C ASP A 360 -1.51 11.56 15.47
N ASP A 361 -2.38 10.91 14.69
CA ASP A 361 -2.26 9.56 14.12
C ASP A 361 -2.21 8.38 15.12
N ALA A 362 -2.21 8.63 16.43
CA ALA A 362 -2.32 7.59 17.44
C ALA A 362 -3.79 7.33 17.83
N VAL A 363 -4.17 6.05 17.94
CA VAL A 363 -5.45 5.67 18.54
C VAL A 363 -5.39 5.94 20.05
N THR A 364 -6.24 6.84 20.51
CA THR A 364 -6.35 7.27 21.92
C THR A 364 -7.50 6.60 22.66
N GLY A 365 -8.38 5.93 21.93
CA GLY A 365 -9.45 5.11 22.47
C GLY A 365 -10.29 4.49 21.35
N SER A 366 -11.13 3.52 21.70
CA SER A 366 -12.07 2.87 20.78
C SER A 366 -13.45 2.81 21.43
N GLU A 367 -14.47 3.14 20.66
CA GLU A 367 -15.88 2.99 21.03
C GLU A 367 -16.51 1.88 20.17
N TYR A 368 -17.52 1.19 20.69
CA TYR A 368 -18.16 0.06 20.04
C TYR A 368 -19.65 0.31 19.90
N TYR A 369 -20.17 0.12 18.70
CA TYR A 369 -21.55 0.41 18.36
C TYR A 369 -22.21 -0.77 17.67
N MET A 370 -23.49 -0.95 17.94
CA MET A 370 -24.35 -1.93 17.29
C MET A 370 -25.44 -1.22 16.49
N TYR A 371 -25.75 -1.76 15.31
CA TYR A 371 -26.79 -1.26 14.44
C TYR A 371 -27.71 -2.39 13.95
N ASN A 372 -29.02 -2.14 13.91
CA ASN A 372 -30.01 -3.08 13.39
C ASN A 372 -30.40 -2.73 11.95
N LEU A 373 -29.89 -3.49 10.98
CA LEU A 373 -30.12 -3.29 9.55
C LEU A 373 -31.53 -3.68 9.10
N ASN A 374 -32.25 -4.54 9.85
CA ASN A 374 -33.65 -4.91 9.54
C ASN A 374 -34.62 -3.71 9.60
N MET A 375 -34.09 -2.60 10.05
CA MET A 375 -34.78 -1.40 10.45
C MET A 375 -34.48 -0.27 9.45
N VAL A 376 -33.42 -0.37 8.64
CA VAL A 376 -33.08 0.62 7.60
C VAL A 376 -33.57 0.16 6.23
N GLU A 377 -34.05 1.10 5.42
CA GLU A 377 -34.36 0.83 4.03
C GLU A 377 -33.06 0.71 3.22
N ALA A 378 -32.87 -0.42 2.54
CA ALA A 378 -31.72 -0.64 1.68
C ALA A 378 -31.74 0.31 0.46
N ASP A 379 -30.58 0.89 0.14
CA ASP A 379 -30.39 1.65 -1.10
C ASP A 379 -29.97 0.69 -2.23
N THR A 380 -30.93 0.30 -3.06
CA THR A 380 -30.70 -0.66 -4.16
C THR A 380 -30.15 -0.01 -5.43
N LYS A 381 -29.82 1.29 -5.43
CA LYS A 381 -29.46 2.02 -6.66
C LYS A 381 -28.10 1.63 -7.25
N LEU A 382 -27.15 1.14 -6.45
CA LEU A 382 -25.80 0.81 -6.93
C LEU A 382 -25.72 -0.50 -7.72
N ILE A 383 -26.48 -1.53 -7.34
CA ILE A 383 -26.49 -2.84 -8.03
C ILE A 383 -26.87 -2.69 -9.51
N ASN A 384 -27.72 -1.72 -9.85
CA ASN A 384 -28.20 -1.51 -11.21
C ASN A 384 -27.18 -0.86 -12.16
N GLN A 385 -25.95 -0.58 -11.70
CA GLN A 385 -24.91 0.11 -12.48
C GLN A 385 -23.73 -0.80 -12.82
N LYS A 386 -23.84 -2.11 -12.56
CA LYS A 386 -22.84 -3.09 -12.99
C LYS A 386 -22.72 -3.11 -14.50
N LYS A 387 -21.49 -3.04 -15.00
CA LYS A 387 -21.14 -3.24 -16.41
C LYS A 387 -20.20 -4.42 -16.50
N GLU A 388 -20.51 -5.36 -17.41
CA GLU A 388 -19.61 -6.47 -17.69
C GLU A 388 -18.21 -5.95 -18.04
N PHE A 389 -17.21 -6.52 -17.38
CA PHE A 389 -15.82 -6.11 -17.51
C PHE A 389 -14.99 -7.28 -18.00
N THR A 390 -14.34 -7.08 -19.15
CA THR A 390 -13.34 -8.00 -19.69
C THR A 390 -12.01 -7.24 -19.73
N PRO A 391 -10.97 -7.74 -19.06
CA PRO A 391 -9.69 -7.07 -19.05
C PRO A 391 -9.01 -7.18 -20.42
N VAL A 392 -8.12 -6.24 -20.71
CA VAL A 392 -7.27 -6.31 -21.92
C VAL A 392 -6.20 -7.38 -21.69
N ALA A 393 -6.23 -8.45 -22.49
CA ALA A 393 -5.29 -9.56 -22.37
C ALA A 393 -3.82 -9.09 -22.45
N ALA A 394 -2.96 -9.59 -21.56
CA ALA A 394 -1.55 -9.24 -21.46
C ALA A 394 -0.72 -9.91 -22.57
N THR A 395 -0.89 -9.46 -23.81
CA THR A 395 -0.25 -10.03 -25.01
C THR A 395 0.51 -8.95 -25.78
N MET A 396 1.59 -9.34 -26.47
CA MET A 396 2.35 -8.41 -27.32
C MET A 396 1.48 -7.72 -28.37
N GLU A 397 0.46 -8.39 -28.91
CA GLU A 397 -0.47 -7.77 -29.86
C GLU A 397 -1.21 -6.55 -29.25
N ASN A 398 -1.65 -6.68 -27.99
CA ASN A 398 -2.30 -5.58 -27.29
C ASN A 398 -1.31 -4.50 -26.87
N SER A 399 -0.10 -4.87 -26.42
CA SER A 399 0.97 -3.89 -26.11
C SER A 399 1.36 -3.09 -27.36
N ASP A 400 1.56 -3.74 -28.51
CA ASP A 400 1.87 -3.10 -29.79
C ASP A 400 0.72 -2.22 -30.30
N LYS A 401 -0.53 -2.62 -30.03
CA LYS A 401 -1.71 -1.81 -30.35
C LYS A 401 -1.73 -0.53 -29.51
N LEU A 402 -1.58 -0.64 -28.19
CA LEU A 402 -1.57 0.52 -27.29
C LEU A 402 -0.38 1.45 -27.59
N ALA A 403 0.79 0.90 -27.86
CA ALA A 403 1.96 1.68 -28.27
C ALA A 403 1.65 2.55 -29.50
N ARG A 404 1.05 1.98 -30.55
CA ARG A 404 0.65 2.73 -31.76
C ARG A 404 -0.40 3.80 -31.48
N GLU A 405 -1.35 3.52 -30.61
CA GLU A 405 -2.37 4.50 -30.20
C GLU A 405 -1.72 5.70 -29.49
N ILE A 406 -0.73 5.46 -28.63
CA ILE A 406 0.06 6.50 -27.95
C ILE A 406 0.91 7.30 -28.96
N GLU A 407 1.64 6.63 -29.84
CA GLU A 407 2.46 7.26 -30.87
C GLU A 407 1.62 8.18 -31.76
N GLU A 408 0.44 7.71 -32.21
CA GLU A 408 -0.48 8.50 -33.03
C GLU A 408 -1.08 9.68 -32.26
N LYS A 409 -1.55 9.45 -31.02
CA LYS A 409 -2.23 10.46 -30.20
C LYS A 409 -1.30 11.58 -29.76
N TYR A 410 -0.08 11.24 -29.34
CA TYR A 410 0.86 12.20 -28.75
C TYR A 410 1.97 12.63 -29.71
N HIS A 411 2.05 12.05 -30.90
CA HIS A 411 3.12 12.32 -31.87
C HIS A 411 4.52 12.07 -31.30
N VAL A 412 4.67 10.91 -30.66
CA VAL A 412 5.93 10.40 -30.08
C VAL A 412 6.29 9.07 -30.72
N VAL A 413 7.49 8.56 -30.45
CA VAL A 413 7.93 7.22 -30.89
C VAL A 413 8.23 6.37 -29.67
N LEU A 414 7.76 5.12 -29.68
CA LEU A 414 8.02 4.14 -28.64
C LEU A 414 9.00 3.08 -29.18
N SER A 415 10.03 2.76 -28.40
CA SER A 415 11.04 1.74 -28.75
C SER A 415 11.23 0.79 -27.57
N TYR A 416 11.14 -0.51 -27.82
CA TYR A 416 11.16 -1.55 -26.78
C TYR A 416 11.56 -2.90 -27.38
N GLY A 417 11.82 -3.90 -26.53
CA GLY A 417 12.25 -5.22 -26.97
C GLY A 417 13.48 -5.17 -27.87
N ASP A 418 13.40 -5.78 -29.05
CA ASP A 418 14.51 -5.81 -30.01
C ASP A 418 14.80 -4.44 -30.64
N ASP A 419 13.82 -3.54 -30.70
CA ASP A 419 13.97 -2.21 -31.29
C ASP A 419 14.67 -1.22 -30.34
N ALA A 420 14.71 -1.53 -29.03
CA ALA A 420 15.47 -0.74 -28.07
C ALA A 420 16.98 -0.75 -28.40
N TYR A 421 17.59 0.42 -28.42
CA TYR A 421 19.01 0.61 -28.73
C TYR A 421 19.79 1.19 -27.55
N LEU A 422 21.11 1.05 -27.63
CA LEU A 422 22.05 1.38 -26.54
C LEU A 422 22.61 2.80 -26.71
N PRO A 423 22.52 3.66 -25.68
CA PRO A 423 23.34 4.85 -25.64
C PRO A 423 24.80 4.51 -25.26
N GLU A 424 25.74 5.28 -25.79
CA GLU A 424 27.16 5.12 -25.47
C GLU A 424 27.41 5.35 -23.97
N GLY A 425 28.18 4.46 -23.33
CA GLY A 425 28.54 4.58 -21.90
C GLY A 425 27.57 3.90 -20.92
N TYR A 426 26.48 3.31 -21.41
CA TYR A 426 25.52 2.57 -20.59
C TYR A 426 25.38 1.12 -21.04
N VAL A 427 24.99 0.26 -20.11
CA VAL A 427 24.58 -1.13 -20.38
C VAL A 427 23.09 -1.22 -20.10
N ILE A 428 22.31 -1.61 -21.12
CA ILE A 428 20.89 -1.88 -20.99
C ILE A 428 20.60 -3.37 -21.12
N GLU A 429 19.65 -3.86 -20.32
CA GLU A 429 19.01 -5.15 -20.52
C GLU A 429 17.70 -4.94 -21.29
N LYS A 430 17.48 -5.66 -22.39
CA LYS A 430 16.23 -5.56 -23.16
C LYS A 430 15.11 -6.33 -22.46
N ASN A 431 13.89 -5.82 -22.55
CA ASN A 431 12.70 -6.49 -22.02
C ASN A 431 11.60 -6.48 -23.09
N SER A 432 10.98 -7.65 -23.29
CA SER A 432 9.87 -7.88 -24.22
C SER A 432 8.70 -8.61 -23.53
N ASP A 433 8.59 -8.48 -22.21
CA ASP A 433 7.46 -9.02 -21.46
C ASP A 433 6.20 -8.21 -21.77
N ALA A 434 5.19 -8.91 -22.29
CA ALA A 434 3.96 -8.28 -22.75
C ALA A 434 3.19 -7.58 -21.61
N ARG A 435 3.18 -8.19 -20.42
CA ARG A 435 2.48 -7.67 -19.25
C ARG A 435 3.12 -6.36 -18.77
N ALA A 436 4.44 -6.35 -18.62
CA ALA A 436 5.21 -5.18 -18.24
C ALA A 436 5.02 -4.04 -19.25
N LEU A 437 5.15 -4.33 -20.54
CA LEU A 437 4.95 -3.33 -21.61
C LEU A 437 3.54 -2.76 -21.60
N LEU A 438 2.52 -3.61 -21.47
CA LEU A 438 1.13 -3.18 -21.49
C LEU A 438 0.84 -2.23 -20.32
N TYR A 439 1.28 -2.58 -19.10
CA TYR A 439 1.18 -1.72 -17.93
C TYR A 439 1.95 -0.40 -18.12
N THR A 440 3.21 -0.47 -18.55
CA THR A 440 4.06 0.71 -18.75
C THR A 440 3.47 1.67 -19.80
N PHE A 441 2.89 1.16 -20.87
CA PHE A 441 2.25 2.00 -21.89
C PHE A 441 0.95 2.62 -21.39
N ASP A 442 0.18 1.92 -20.56
CA ASP A 442 -1.00 2.51 -19.92
C ASP A 442 -0.60 3.65 -18.97
N VAL A 443 0.40 3.44 -18.12
CA VAL A 443 0.96 4.49 -17.24
C VAL A 443 1.50 5.68 -18.05
N LEU A 444 2.19 5.41 -19.15
CA LEU A 444 2.67 6.45 -20.07
C LEU A 444 1.50 7.24 -20.69
N ASN A 445 0.47 6.57 -21.19
CA ASN A 445 -0.70 7.22 -21.80
C ASN A 445 -1.37 8.19 -20.80
N HIS A 446 -1.56 7.76 -19.55
CA HIS A 446 -2.08 8.61 -18.48
C HIS A 446 -1.15 9.79 -18.18
N ALA A 447 0.16 9.55 -18.11
CA ALA A 447 1.13 10.62 -17.87
C ALA A 447 1.11 11.68 -18.99
N LEU A 448 1.13 11.24 -20.25
CA LEU A 448 1.13 12.15 -21.40
C LEU A 448 -0.20 12.91 -21.56
N ALA A 449 -1.32 12.38 -21.03
CA ALA A 449 -2.62 13.05 -21.06
C ALA A 449 -2.68 14.36 -20.24
N LEU A 450 -1.74 14.59 -19.31
CA LEU A 450 -1.66 15.85 -18.55
C LEU A 450 -0.97 16.99 -19.31
N TYR A 451 -0.40 16.70 -20.49
CA TYR A 451 0.24 17.70 -21.32
C TYR A 451 -0.76 18.27 -22.35
N PRO A 452 -0.64 19.55 -22.72
CA PRO A 452 -1.52 20.16 -23.72
C PRO A 452 -1.54 19.40 -25.05
N ASP A 453 -2.66 19.46 -25.77
CA ASP A 453 -2.78 18.87 -27.10
C ASP A 453 -1.63 19.34 -28.02
N ASN A 454 -1.01 18.39 -28.72
CA ASN A 454 0.14 18.61 -29.61
C ASN A 454 1.41 19.15 -28.92
N PHE A 455 1.53 19.07 -27.59
CA PHE A 455 2.72 19.49 -26.86
C PHE A 455 3.99 18.83 -27.41
N PHE A 456 4.01 17.49 -27.51
CA PHE A 456 5.18 16.74 -27.98
C PHE A 456 5.39 16.80 -29.50
N ALA A 457 4.36 17.17 -30.26
CA ALA A 457 4.47 17.33 -31.71
C ALA A 457 5.26 18.60 -32.11
N ASN A 458 5.35 19.58 -31.20
CA ASN A 458 5.88 20.91 -31.48
C ASN A 458 7.07 21.27 -30.58
N ILE A 459 7.91 20.28 -30.23
CA ILE A 459 9.12 20.53 -29.44
C ILE A 459 10.06 21.46 -30.23
N PRO A 460 10.35 22.67 -29.74
CA PRO A 460 11.18 23.63 -30.44
C PRO A 460 12.58 23.10 -30.72
N GLY A 461 13.11 23.40 -31.90
CA GLY A 461 14.50 23.10 -32.24
C GLY A 461 14.80 21.64 -32.57
N LYS A 462 13.81 20.75 -32.53
CA LYS A 462 13.95 19.33 -32.91
C LYS A 462 13.15 19.04 -34.17
N ALA A 463 13.81 18.56 -35.24
CA ALA A 463 13.16 18.20 -36.49
C ALA A 463 12.39 16.87 -36.40
N ASN A 464 12.68 16.03 -35.39
CA ASN A 464 12.05 14.74 -35.17
C ASN A 464 11.34 14.66 -33.79
N GLN A 465 10.36 13.77 -33.70
CA GLN A 465 9.50 13.55 -32.51
C GLN A 465 10.30 13.03 -31.29
N LEU A 466 9.77 13.28 -30.09
CA LEU A 466 10.28 12.69 -28.83
C LEU A 466 10.21 11.16 -28.87
N ARG A 467 11.27 10.49 -28.41
CA ARG A 467 11.33 9.03 -28.34
C ARG A 467 11.39 8.53 -26.91
N PHE A 468 10.51 7.61 -26.56
CA PHE A 468 10.51 6.87 -25.30
C PHE A 468 11.04 5.46 -25.53
N ILE A 469 12.06 5.07 -24.77
CA ILE A 469 12.80 3.82 -24.95
C ILE A 469 12.68 2.99 -23.68
N PHE A 470 12.03 1.84 -23.77
CA PHE A 470 11.74 0.98 -22.63
C PHE A 470 12.66 -0.23 -22.64
N VAL A 471 13.36 -0.42 -21.52
CA VAL A 471 14.35 -1.48 -21.31
C VAL A 471 14.06 -2.17 -19.98
N GLY A 472 14.55 -3.38 -19.74
CA GLY A 472 14.43 -4.02 -18.43
C GLY A 472 15.25 -3.31 -17.36
N GLN A 473 16.47 -2.89 -17.71
CA GLN A 473 17.37 -2.24 -16.76
C GLN A 473 18.37 -1.34 -17.47
N ILE A 474 18.73 -0.23 -16.83
CA ILE A 474 19.81 0.68 -17.22
C ILE A 474 20.88 0.64 -16.13
N SER A 475 22.14 0.44 -16.52
CA SER A 475 23.29 0.45 -15.61
C SER A 475 24.48 1.21 -16.20
N GLN A 476 25.33 1.75 -15.32
CA GLN A 476 26.55 2.47 -15.69
C GLN A 476 27.70 2.06 -14.77
N GLU A 477 28.88 1.79 -15.36
CA GLU A 477 30.08 1.44 -14.62
C GLU A 477 30.53 2.62 -13.74
N GLY A 478 30.66 2.40 -12.42
CA GLY A 478 31.06 3.43 -11.44
C GLY A 478 29.92 4.23 -10.80
N TYR A 479 28.65 3.95 -11.13
CA TYR A 479 27.50 4.61 -10.49
C TYR A 479 27.22 4.00 -9.10
N ARG A 480 27.17 4.84 -8.06
CA ARG A 480 27.06 4.42 -6.63
C ARG A 480 25.81 3.57 -6.34
N TYR A 481 24.74 3.73 -7.11
CA TYR A 481 23.44 3.08 -6.89
C TYR A 481 23.12 1.95 -7.88
N GLY A 482 24.07 1.54 -8.72
CA GLY A 482 24.00 0.36 -9.58
C GLY A 482 23.06 0.45 -10.79
N TYR A 483 21.87 1.04 -10.65
CA TYR A 483 20.81 1.05 -11.67
C TYR A 483 20.04 2.37 -11.74
N LEU A 484 19.68 2.80 -12.95
CA LEU A 484 18.89 4.00 -13.22
C LEU A 484 17.44 3.64 -13.55
N SER A 485 16.49 4.44 -13.06
CA SER A 485 15.06 4.23 -13.34
C SER A 485 14.61 5.00 -14.58
N GLY A 486 15.21 6.16 -14.83
CA GLY A 486 15.05 6.97 -16.03
C GLY A 486 16.38 7.59 -16.46
N LEU A 487 16.47 7.94 -17.74
CA LEU A 487 17.60 8.68 -18.31
C LEU A 487 17.13 9.48 -19.53
N ARG A 488 17.27 10.80 -19.48
CA ARG A 488 17.04 11.69 -20.62
C ARG A 488 18.35 12.01 -21.34
N MET A 489 18.33 11.92 -22.68
CA MET A 489 19.46 12.24 -23.56
C MET A 489 19.04 13.11 -24.76
N ILE A 490 19.97 13.91 -25.26
CA ILE A 490 19.84 14.63 -26.53
C ILE A 490 20.45 13.77 -27.63
N ASN A 491 19.71 13.49 -28.70
CA ASN A 491 20.22 12.78 -29.86
C ASN A 491 20.43 13.75 -31.02
N ASP A 492 21.63 14.34 -31.09
CA ASP A 492 21.98 15.32 -32.13
C ASP A 492 21.94 14.74 -33.55
N GLU A 493 22.23 13.44 -33.72
CA GLU A 493 22.22 12.80 -35.03
C GLU A 493 20.79 12.62 -35.56
N ALA A 494 19.87 12.25 -34.67
CA ALA A 494 18.46 12.10 -34.97
C ALA A 494 17.66 13.39 -34.73
N ASP A 495 18.30 14.48 -34.33
CA ASP A 495 17.67 15.77 -33.99
C ASP A 495 16.39 15.62 -33.15
N CYS A 496 16.49 14.84 -32.05
CA CYS A 496 15.38 14.53 -31.15
C CYS A 496 15.86 14.38 -29.69
N TYR A 497 14.90 14.19 -28.77
CA TYR A 497 15.17 13.74 -27.41
C TYR A 497 14.87 12.25 -27.28
N ASP A 498 15.73 11.55 -26.54
CA ASP A 498 15.57 10.16 -26.17
C ASP A 498 15.37 10.10 -24.65
N ILE A 499 14.29 9.48 -24.20
CA ILE A 499 14.04 9.24 -22.77
C ILE A 499 13.97 7.73 -22.56
N TYR A 500 14.90 7.20 -21.79
CA TYR A 500 14.99 5.79 -21.44
C TYR A 500 14.30 5.54 -20.10
N PHE A 501 13.55 4.44 -20.01
CA PHE A 501 12.95 3.97 -18.77
C PHE A 501 13.29 2.51 -18.51
N SER A 502 13.68 2.21 -17.27
CA SER A 502 13.84 0.82 -16.80
C SER A 502 12.50 0.27 -16.33
N MET A 503 12.09 -0.86 -16.87
CA MET A 503 10.94 -1.67 -16.48
C MET A 503 11.44 -2.82 -15.61
N LYS A 504 11.64 -2.56 -14.32
CA LYS A 504 12.04 -3.61 -13.38
C LYS A 504 10.84 -4.49 -13.04
N PHE A 505 10.99 -5.80 -13.24
CA PHE A 505 9.92 -6.77 -12.99
C PHE A 505 9.83 -7.21 -11.51
N ASP A 506 10.87 -6.97 -10.70
CA ASP A 506 10.89 -7.37 -9.27
C ASP A 506 10.08 -6.44 -8.36
N GLN A 507 9.39 -5.44 -8.94
CA GLN A 507 8.52 -4.51 -8.23
C GLN A 507 7.08 -4.66 -8.72
N SER A 508 6.11 -4.44 -7.83
CA SER A 508 4.67 -4.47 -8.12
C SER A 508 4.25 -3.47 -9.22
N THR A 509 5.09 -2.47 -9.51
CA THR A 509 4.87 -1.41 -10.49
C THR A 509 6.12 -1.23 -11.37
N PRO A 510 6.11 -1.69 -12.64
CA PRO A 510 7.26 -1.59 -13.55
C PRO A 510 7.82 -0.18 -13.77
N ILE A 511 7.00 0.87 -13.63
CA ILE A 511 7.36 2.28 -13.76
C ILE A 511 6.39 3.15 -12.96
N GLU A 512 6.85 4.28 -12.43
CA GLU A 512 6.04 5.28 -11.73
C GLU A 512 5.84 6.54 -12.60
N ARG A 513 4.67 7.19 -12.48
CA ARG A 513 4.39 8.45 -13.21
C ARG A 513 5.36 9.57 -12.83
N THR A 514 5.76 9.65 -11.55
CA THR A 514 6.75 10.62 -11.04
C THR A 514 8.03 10.59 -11.88
N THR A 515 8.53 9.40 -12.23
CA THR A 515 9.71 9.23 -13.10
C THR A 515 9.47 9.77 -14.51
N ILE A 516 8.30 9.50 -15.09
CA ILE A 516 7.96 9.96 -16.44
C ILE A 516 7.95 11.50 -16.48
N TYR A 517 7.26 12.13 -15.53
CA TYR A 517 7.20 13.59 -15.42
C TYR A 517 8.58 14.20 -15.15
N HIS A 518 9.38 13.57 -14.30
CA HIS A 518 10.76 13.98 -14.02
C HIS A 518 11.61 14.03 -15.29
N GLU A 519 11.62 12.96 -16.11
CA GLU A 519 12.43 12.92 -17.32
C GLU A 519 11.92 13.88 -18.41
N ILE A 520 10.61 14.09 -18.50
CA ILE A 520 10.04 15.10 -19.41
C ILE A 520 10.39 16.53 -18.93
N ALA A 521 10.44 16.78 -17.62
CA ALA A 521 10.84 18.07 -17.07
C ALA A 521 12.29 18.42 -17.45
N HIS A 522 13.20 17.44 -17.44
CA HIS A 522 14.56 17.63 -17.96
C HIS A 522 14.57 18.10 -19.42
N MET A 523 13.73 17.52 -20.29
CA MET A 523 13.59 17.95 -21.69
C MET A 523 13.04 19.38 -21.79
N MET A 524 12.01 19.70 -21.01
CA MET A 524 11.40 21.03 -20.99
C MET A 524 12.37 22.12 -20.52
N LEU A 525 13.19 21.82 -19.50
CA LEU A 525 14.25 22.69 -19.02
C LEU A 525 15.28 22.95 -20.12
N ASP A 526 15.73 21.91 -20.81
CA ASP A 526 16.67 22.03 -21.92
C ASP A 526 16.14 22.94 -23.03
N VAL A 527 14.88 22.78 -23.42
CA VAL A 527 14.23 23.67 -24.41
C VAL A 527 14.22 25.10 -23.88
N ALA A 528 13.90 25.32 -22.60
CA ALA A 528 13.86 26.67 -22.04
C ALA A 528 15.24 27.33 -21.94
N GLU A 529 16.29 26.56 -21.63
CA GLU A 529 17.69 27.00 -21.67
C GLU A 529 18.13 27.35 -23.10
N GLU A 530 17.85 26.47 -24.07
CA GLU A 530 18.23 26.66 -25.48
C GLU A 530 17.56 27.90 -26.09
N GLN A 531 16.32 28.20 -25.70
CA GLN A 531 15.60 29.41 -26.12
C GLN A 531 16.01 30.66 -25.32
N GLY A 532 16.84 30.53 -24.27
CA GLY A 532 17.29 31.63 -23.41
C GLY A 532 16.20 32.20 -22.50
N ASN A 533 15.16 31.42 -22.21
CA ASN A 533 14.05 31.82 -21.35
C ASN A 533 14.21 31.35 -19.89
N PHE A 534 15.15 30.44 -19.64
CA PHE A 534 15.55 29.99 -18.31
C PHE A 534 16.97 30.47 -18.01
N ASP A 535 17.15 31.08 -16.84
CA ASP A 535 18.42 31.59 -16.34
C ASP A 535 18.79 30.88 -15.02
N ALA A 536 19.85 30.08 -15.08
CA ALA A 536 20.31 29.29 -13.95
C ALA A 536 20.73 30.17 -12.76
N GLU A 537 21.27 31.37 -12.99
CA GLU A 537 21.65 32.27 -11.89
C GLU A 537 20.41 32.77 -11.13
N THR A 538 19.36 33.16 -11.86
CA THR A 538 18.07 33.55 -11.26
C THR A 538 17.46 32.41 -10.46
N PHE A 539 17.41 31.20 -11.02
CA PHE A 539 16.88 30.03 -10.30
C PHE A 539 17.71 29.69 -9.05
N ASN A 540 19.04 29.70 -9.17
CA ASN A 540 19.95 29.48 -8.04
C ASN A 540 19.77 30.53 -6.93
N GLY A 541 19.41 31.77 -7.29
CA GLY A 541 19.12 32.83 -6.35
C GLY A 541 17.89 32.58 -5.46
N MET A 542 17.04 31.61 -5.84
CA MET A 542 15.87 31.18 -5.05
C MET A 542 16.21 30.08 -4.04
N ASN A 543 17.45 29.59 -4.02
CA ASN A 543 17.91 28.63 -3.01
C ASN A 543 18.22 29.32 -1.67
N PRO A 544 18.33 28.56 -0.55
CA PRO A 544 18.72 29.12 0.74
C PRO A 544 20.06 29.87 0.66
N GLU A 545 20.20 30.91 1.47
CA GLU A 545 21.46 31.69 1.50
C GLU A 545 22.66 30.79 1.85
N GLY A 546 23.69 30.83 1.00
CA GLY A 546 24.91 30.03 1.16
C GLY A 546 24.80 28.57 0.71
N PHE A 547 23.65 28.16 0.18
CA PHE A 547 23.49 26.84 -0.44
C PHE A 547 24.20 26.77 -1.80
N TYR A 548 24.80 25.62 -2.08
CA TYR A 548 25.31 25.24 -3.39
C TYR A 548 24.98 23.77 -3.65
N TYR A 549 24.59 23.46 -4.89
CA TYR A 549 24.46 22.07 -5.31
C TYR A 549 25.80 21.35 -5.21
N VAL A 550 25.74 20.07 -4.85
CA VAL A 550 26.94 19.23 -4.73
C VAL A 550 27.64 19.07 -6.10
N GLY A 551 26.85 18.99 -7.19
CA GLY A 551 27.35 18.97 -8.57
C GLY A 551 27.85 17.60 -9.04
N ASN A 552 27.72 16.56 -8.23
CA ASN A 552 28.11 15.19 -8.58
C ASN A 552 27.25 14.16 -7.84
N TYR A 553 26.77 13.15 -8.56
CA TYR A 553 25.98 12.04 -8.01
C TYR A 553 26.75 11.12 -7.03
N SER A 554 28.08 11.19 -7.00
CA SER A 554 28.92 10.35 -6.15
C SER A 554 29.23 10.98 -4.79
N ASP A 555 29.08 12.30 -4.70
CA ASP A 555 29.46 13.09 -3.52
C ASP A 555 28.35 13.03 -2.46
N GLU A 556 28.74 13.15 -1.19
CA GLU A 556 27.79 13.08 -0.07
C GLU A 556 27.15 14.44 0.22
N ILE A 557 25.86 14.43 0.53
CA ILE A 557 25.12 15.60 0.98
C ILE A 557 25.28 15.69 2.51
N GLU A 558 25.82 16.82 2.99
CA GLU A 558 26.24 17.00 4.40
C GLU A 558 25.05 17.01 5.38
N ASP A 559 23.83 17.29 4.91
CA ASP A 559 22.57 17.11 5.65
C ASP A 559 21.41 16.87 4.67
N PRO A 560 21.01 15.61 4.42
CA PRO A 560 19.99 15.29 3.42
C PRO A 560 18.56 15.67 3.82
N SER A 561 18.34 16.01 5.10
CA SER A 561 17.03 16.40 5.62
C SER A 561 16.78 17.91 5.55
N LYS A 562 17.84 18.70 5.62
CA LYS A 562 17.77 20.16 5.67
C LYS A 562 17.18 20.76 4.39
N TYR A 563 16.31 21.75 4.55
CA TYR A 563 15.57 22.43 3.48
C TYR A 563 14.61 21.54 2.66
N THR A 564 14.34 20.32 3.14
CA THR A 564 13.38 19.41 2.51
C THR A 564 12.08 19.36 3.33
N GLN A 565 11.11 18.54 2.92
CA GLN A 565 9.88 18.30 3.68
C GLN A 565 10.08 17.84 5.15
N TYR A 566 11.29 17.42 5.52
CA TYR A 566 11.64 17.03 6.89
C TYR A 566 12.16 18.20 7.76
N ASP A 567 12.44 19.36 7.16
CA ASP A 567 12.91 20.57 7.83
C ASP A 567 11.75 21.56 7.98
N LEU A 568 10.81 21.24 8.87
CA LEU A 568 9.67 22.12 9.18
C LEU A 568 10.11 23.28 10.07
N ASP A 569 9.42 24.41 9.99
CA ASP A 569 9.65 25.52 10.92
C ASP A 569 9.13 25.24 12.34
N GLU A 570 9.36 26.18 13.27
CA GLU A 570 8.98 26.02 14.69
C GLU A 570 7.47 25.79 14.89
N ASP A 571 6.64 26.24 13.96
CA ASP A 571 5.18 26.08 13.98
C ASP A 571 4.71 24.85 13.16
N GLY A 572 5.64 24.02 12.67
CA GLY A 572 5.35 22.88 11.81
C GLY A 572 4.99 23.27 10.36
N GLY A 573 5.28 24.52 9.97
CA GLY A 573 5.07 25.04 8.63
C GLY A 573 6.21 24.70 7.67
N TYR A 574 5.96 24.96 6.38
CA TYR A 574 6.88 24.62 5.29
C TYR A 574 7.81 25.78 4.88
N SER A 575 7.96 26.82 5.71
CA SER A 575 8.75 28.01 5.35
C SER A 575 10.25 27.73 5.19
N ASN A 576 10.75 26.64 5.76
CA ASN A 576 12.14 26.20 5.59
C ASN A 576 12.35 25.29 4.37
N VAL A 577 11.30 24.95 3.61
CA VAL A 577 11.37 23.94 2.53
C VAL A 577 11.66 24.59 1.18
N TYR A 578 12.75 24.17 0.53
CA TYR A 578 13.19 24.66 -0.79
C TYR A 578 13.33 23.53 -1.82
N PHE A 579 13.44 22.29 -1.36
CA PHE A 579 13.71 21.10 -2.16
C PHE A 579 12.71 20.00 -1.83
N VAL A 580 12.43 19.12 -2.79
CA VAL A 580 11.55 17.98 -2.57
C VAL A 580 12.21 16.97 -1.62
N ASN A 581 13.47 16.62 -1.92
CA ASN A 581 14.25 15.62 -1.21
C ASN A 581 15.76 15.90 -1.36
N GLU A 582 16.58 15.01 -0.79
CA GLU A 582 18.04 15.09 -0.90
C GLU A 582 18.53 15.07 -2.36
N TYR A 583 17.84 14.33 -3.25
CA TYR A 583 18.27 14.16 -4.62
C TYR A 583 18.19 15.49 -5.40
N SER A 584 17.18 16.33 -5.10
CA SER A 584 17.07 17.70 -5.61
C SER A 584 18.31 18.57 -5.28
N MET A 585 19.07 18.26 -4.23
CA MET A 585 20.27 19.02 -3.83
C MET A 585 21.53 18.63 -4.62
N THR A 586 21.42 17.66 -5.53
CA THR A 586 22.54 17.17 -6.34
C THR A 586 22.92 18.17 -7.43
N MET A 587 21.95 18.61 -8.23
CA MET A 587 22.14 19.55 -9.35
C MET A 587 20.86 20.35 -9.59
N LEU A 588 21.00 21.57 -10.14
CA LEU A 588 19.85 22.40 -10.56
C LEU A 588 18.87 21.64 -11.46
N THR A 589 19.39 20.83 -12.39
CA THR A 589 18.53 20.07 -13.31
C THR A 589 17.68 19.05 -12.57
N GLU A 590 18.25 18.39 -11.55
CA GLU A 590 17.51 17.45 -10.71
C GLU A 590 16.52 18.17 -9.80
N ASP A 591 16.85 19.36 -9.28
CA ASP A 591 15.90 20.17 -8.50
C ASP A 591 14.63 20.49 -9.30
N VAL A 592 14.79 21.01 -10.52
CA VAL A 592 13.66 21.30 -11.43
C VAL A 592 12.87 20.03 -11.75
N ALA A 593 13.56 18.93 -12.07
CA ALA A 593 12.92 17.68 -12.46
C ALA A 593 12.19 17.00 -11.30
N GLU A 594 12.75 17.02 -10.09
CA GLU A 594 12.11 16.52 -8.87
C GLU A 594 10.88 17.35 -8.50
N LEU A 595 10.99 18.68 -8.54
CA LEU A 595 9.88 19.59 -8.26
C LEU A 595 8.68 19.32 -9.17
N MET A 596 8.91 19.21 -10.49
CA MET A 596 7.86 18.92 -11.47
C MET A 596 7.36 17.48 -11.38
N GLY A 597 8.28 16.53 -11.22
CA GLY A 597 8.00 15.09 -11.15
C GLY A 597 7.05 14.76 -10.02
N HIS A 598 7.36 15.22 -8.81
CA HIS A 598 6.53 15.01 -7.63
C HIS A 598 5.26 15.85 -7.67
N LEU A 599 5.28 17.03 -8.32
CA LEU A 599 4.09 17.88 -8.38
C LEU A 599 3.00 17.15 -9.14
N LEU A 600 3.30 16.62 -10.32
CA LEU A 600 2.30 15.88 -11.10
C LEU A 600 2.07 14.45 -10.58
N GLY A 601 3.10 13.82 -10.02
CA GLY A 601 3.04 12.43 -9.56
C GLY A 601 2.33 12.22 -8.22
N GLU A 602 2.38 13.19 -7.30
CA GLU A 602 1.97 13.01 -5.91
C GLU A 602 1.26 14.25 -5.35
N ASP A 603 0.46 14.07 -4.29
CA ASP A 603 -0.12 15.18 -3.54
C ASP A 603 0.69 15.40 -2.26
N ARG A 604 1.39 16.53 -2.16
CA ARG A 604 2.28 16.83 -1.04
C ARG A 604 2.05 18.24 -0.52
N GLU A 605 1.84 18.35 0.79
CA GLU A 605 1.54 19.63 1.45
C GLU A 605 2.72 20.62 1.42
N PHE A 606 3.96 20.15 1.23
CA PHE A 606 5.13 21.03 1.14
C PHE A 606 5.12 21.96 -0.08
N TYR A 607 4.28 21.71 -1.09
CA TYR A 607 4.04 22.64 -2.20
C TYR A 607 3.40 23.95 -1.74
N ARG A 608 2.97 24.07 -0.47
CA ARG A 608 2.59 25.34 0.16
C ARG A 608 3.78 26.26 0.48
N SER A 609 5.01 25.73 0.47
CA SER A 609 6.21 26.55 0.67
C SER A 609 6.27 27.68 -0.36
N GLU A 610 6.51 28.90 0.11
CA GLU A 610 6.68 30.05 -0.78
C GLU A 610 7.89 29.91 -1.71
N HIS A 611 8.95 29.23 -1.27
CA HIS A 611 10.16 29.01 -2.07
C HIS A 611 9.93 27.98 -3.18
N VAL A 612 9.21 26.90 -2.88
CA VAL A 612 8.81 25.90 -3.87
C VAL A 612 7.86 26.52 -4.91
N GLN A 613 6.89 27.32 -4.45
CA GLN A 613 5.96 28.07 -5.31
C GLN A 613 6.70 29.05 -6.24
N GLU A 614 7.68 29.78 -5.72
CA GLU A 614 8.50 30.72 -6.50
C GLU A 614 9.29 30.01 -7.61
N LYS A 615 10.03 28.94 -7.26
CA LYS A 615 10.81 28.13 -8.21
C LYS A 615 9.96 27.57 -9.34
N LEU A 616 8.83 26.93 -9.01
CA LEU A 616 7.95 26.33 -10.00
C LEU A 616 7.25 27.38 -10.86
N THR A 617 6.83 28.51 -10.28
CA THR A 617 6.26 29.62 -11.05
C THR A 617 7.26 30.13 -12.08
N TYR A 618 8.51 30.37 -11.67
CA TYR A 618 9.57 30.80 -12.57
C TYR A 618 9.83 29.78 -13.70
N TYR A 619 9.93 28.50 -13.36
CA TYR A 619 10.13 27.43 -14.32
C TYR A 619 8.96 27.33 -15.32
N PHE A 620 7.70 27.37 -14.86
CA PHE A 620 6.53 27.31 -15.73
C PHE A 620 6.41 28.52 -16.66
N GLU A 621 6.77 29.71 -16.19
CA GLU A 621 6.87 30.89 -17.05
C GLU A 621 7.93 30.72 -18.14
N ALA A 622 9.10 30.17 -17.80
CA ALA A 622 10.16 29.89 -18.76
C ALA A 622 9.70 28.88 -19.82
N VAL A 623 9.00 27.82 -19.40
CA VAL A 623 8.39 26.83 -20.30
C VAL A 623 7.38 27.50 -21.23
N ARG A 624 6.42 28.27 -20.72
CA ARG A 624 5.44 28.98 -21.57
C ARG A 624 6.07 29.91 -22.60
N LYS A 625 7.18 30.56 -22.27
CA LYS A 625 7.91 31.43 -23.21
C LYS A 625 8.66 30.64 -24.29
N SER A 626 8.90 29.35 -24.07
CA SER A 626 9.75 28.52 -24.92
C SER A 626 8.97 27.64 -25.89
N PHE A 627 7.74 27.25 -25.56
CA PHE A 627 6.88 26.43 -26.40
C PHE A 627 5.82 27.25 -27.14
N ASP A 628 5.25 26.71 -28.23
CA ASP A 628 4.05 27.30 -28.84
C ASP A 628 2.82 27.03 -27.99
N THR A 629 2.38 28.04 -27.25
CA THR A 629 1.23 27.95 -26.34
C THR A 629 -0.09 28.36 -26.98
N THR A 630 -0.17 28.52 -28.32
CA THR A 630 -1.36 29.06 -29.00
C THR A 630 -2.66 28.30 -28.67
N ASN A 631 -2.57 26.98 -28.47
CA ASN A 631 -3.70 26.11 -28.14
C ASN A 631 -3.65 25.54 -26.71
N TRP A 632 -2.76 26.06 -25.86
CA TRP A 632 -2.72 25.61 -24.47
C TRP A 632 -3.92 26.17 -23.69
N PRO A 633 -4.38 25.46 -22.64
CA PRO A 633 -5.35 26.01 -21.73
C PRO A 633 -4.81 27.26 -20.99
N GLU A 634 -5.71 28.04 -20.40
CA GLU A 634 -5.32 29.23 -19.60
C GLU A 634 -4.34 28.83 -18.50
N LYS A 635 -4.58 27.69 -17.84
CA LYS A 635 -3.66 27.01 -16.95
C LYS A 635 -3.53 25.55 -17.38
N THR A 636 -2.30 25.08 -17.44
CA THR A 636 -1.96 23.67 -17.67
C THR A 636 -2.18 22.86 -16.41
N SER A 637 -2.25 21.53 -16.52
CA SER A 637 -2.51 20.66 -15.36
C SER A 637 -1.52 20.86 -14.21
N TRP A 638 -0.24 21.12 -14.51
CA TRP A 638 0.77 21.41 -13.48
C TRP A 638 0.61 22.79 -12.84
N GLU A 639 0.18 23.81 -13.60
CA GLU A 639 -0.10 25.13 -13.05
C GLU A 639 -1.36 25.13 -12.18
N GLU A 640 -2.42 24.44 -12.62
CA GLU A 640 -3.64 24.25 -11.83
C GLU A 640 -3.35 23.51 -10.53
N LYS A 641 -2.52 22.46 -10.60
CA LYS A 641 -2.12 21.69 -9.43
C LYS A 641 -1.29 22.52 -8.45
N LEU A 642 -0.31 23.28 -8.93
CA LEU A 642 0.47 24.18 -8.07
C LEU A 642 -0.41 25.24 -7.38
N ASP A 643 -1.36 25.82 -8.12
CA ASP A 643 -2.28 26.82 -7.59
C ASP A 643 -3.24 26.27 -6.53
N SER A 644 -3.51 24.95 -6.51
CA SER A 644 -4.35 24.32 -5.49
C SER A 644 -3.74 24.35 -4.08
N TYR A 645 -2.43 24.65 -3.97
CA TYR A 645 -1.70 24.78 -2.71
C TYR A 645 -1.61 26.23 -2.20
N LYS A 646 -2.15 27.21 -2.93
CA LYS A 646 -2.24 28.62 -2.48
C LYS A 646 -3.47 28.84 -1.62
#